data_AF-A0A510JN63-F1
#
_entry.id   AF-A0A510JN63-F1
#
_cell.length_a   1.000
_cell.length_b   1.000
_cell.length_c   1.000
_cell.angle_alpha   90.00
_cell.angle_beta   90.00
_cell.angle_gamma   90.00
#
_symmetry.space_group_name_H-M   'P 1'
#
loop_
_entity.id
_entity.type
_entity.pdbx_description
1 polymer ?
#
loop_
_entity_poly.entity_id
_entity_poly.type
_entity_poly.pdbx_seq_one_letter_code
_entity_poly.pdbx_strand_id
1 'polypeptide(L)'
;MFPIYMYVKEYKGLKDFEITFDNNYEITFEGEILTINKIKTDNNIENFYSIDKTIGNIDSVNLLIGKNGSGKTSVLEVLNVLHLGSSTNNEEVKKIKGYIILYKSYSNDEDFILEKDFCSMSIEIKEFPKKINVKEEFRKLRFTNQENYREDFLESIGIVKFSFKGETLNATQREGVFGFGQERTVFKLDTRLENKSKKNIYDYLIKIKQGKNKDNFENAYLTLVIPDLCIKHMISNERVINSKFEEFDKITFDKIIDDGLFRLYEYDDVNNYSLEDIILNNYFNWIYLIIILRKVFEIRNKKEYSEKKLRKMLEKERKKKLKLLDGKFTIKKFEILLKELRKSLGIPEKEIIFDEKDEKNYKTVEEIAALINDITEEKDEINTRNDNKIIKKFKINFEEKNERIKELLEKYQNFHIPKDGIDTDLIFKSVEYIQIEEEGLSDGERIKLQYFSTLYGVLNGEFKNRKYITLLFDEVETYLHPEWSRRFLYELIEELGKYEDKKFKLIFATHSPFLIADVLAKDCIYLSKDENGKIQAEIKEDVKTFGANIIDLFKDTMFLESTFGKFATEKIKWAVDEISDSKKNYSQIKNNSEIKFLIDEIGEKLISNKLKSMIESKFKGTKEEYYYKKIRQYKMKLKKLRNKKDKK
;
A
#
# COMPACT_ATOMS: atom_id res chain seq x y z
N MET A 1 -9.53 23.79 10.21
CA MET A 1 -8.23 24.38 10.51
C MET A 1 -7.15 23.44 9.99
N PHE A 2 -6.02 23.97 9.52
CA PHE A 2 -4.94 23.19 8.91
C PHE A 2 -3.59 23.50 9.56
N PRO A 3 -2.66 22.54 9.63
CA PRO A 3 -1.32 22.79 10.15
C PRO A 3 -0.58 23.79 9.25
N ILE A 4 -0.03 24.83 9.88
CA ILE A 4 0.76 25.88 9.22
C ILE A 4 2.21 25.92 9.72
N TYR A 5 2.50 25.34 10.88
CA TYR A 5 3.86 25.29 11.43
C TYR A 5 4.03 24.09 12.36
N MET A 6 5.25 23.57 12.43
CA MET A 6 5.65 22.54 13.39
C MET A 6 7.07 22.78 13.90
N TYR A 7 7.26 22.62 15.21
CA TYR A 7 8.56 22.51 15.87
C TYR A 7 8.72 21.12 16.49
N VAL A 8 9.92 20.54 16.38
CA VAL A 8 10.28 19.25 16.97
C VAL A 8 11.59 19.39 17.71
N LYS A 9 11.56 19.10 19.02
CA LYS A 9 12.77 19.14 19.85
C LYS A 9 13.73 18.00 19.52
N GLU A 10 13.23 16.76 19.51
CA GLU A 10 14.02 15.60 19.08
C GLU A 10 13.13 14.43 18.62
N TYR A 11 13.34 13.94 17.40
CA TYR A 11 12.74 12.70 16.89
C TYR A 11 13.43 12.20 15.61
N LYS A 12 13.87 10.93 15.56
CA LYS A 12 14.42 10.26 14.36
C LYS A 12 15.38 11.13 13.51
N GLY A 13 16.27 11.90 14.17
CA GLY A 13 17.26 12.79 13.53
C GLY A 13 16.83 14.25 13.39
N LEU A 14 15.54 14.56 13.52
CA LEU A 14 15.06 15.93 13.74
C LEU A 14 15.53 16.37 15.13
N LYS A 15 16.23 17.51 15.22
CA LYS A 15 16.73 18.11 16.45
C LYS A 15 16.55 19.61 16.35
N ASP A 16 15.81 20.21 17.26
CA ASP A 16 15.44 21.64 17.22
C ASP A 16 15.08 22.06 15.78
N PHE A 17 14.15 21.31 15.21
CA PHE A 17 13.75 21.37 13.82
C PHE A 17 12.44 22.16 13.70
N GLU A 18 12.41 23.10 12.77
CA GLU A 18 11.25 23.93 12.47
C GLU A 18 10.86 23.77 11.01
N ILE A 19 9.56 23.80 10.74
CA ILE A 19 9.01 23.75 9.39
C ILE A 19 7.72 24.57 9.32
N THR A 20 7.59 25.38 8.27
CA THR A 20 6.41 26.18 7.96
C THR A 20 5.73 25.61 6.71
N PHE A 21 4.41 25.44 6.76
CA PHE A 21 3.57 24.90 5.68
C PHE A 21 2.68 25.96 5.01
N ASP A 22 2.67 27.19 5.52
CA ASP A 22 1.92 28.33 4.97
C ASP A 22 2.82 29.57 4.95
N ASN A 23 3.21 29.98 3.73
CA ASN A 23 4.16 31.08 3.51
C ASN A 23 3.57 32.47 3.75
N ASN A 24 2.29 32.54 4.11
CA ASN A 24 1.69 33.78 4.61
C ASN A 24 2.13 34.12 6.02
N TYR A 25 2.83 33.20 6.69
CA TYR A 25 3.28 33.36 8.05
C TYR A 25 4.78 33.14 8.15
N GLU A 26 5.43 34.03 8.89
CA GLU A 26 6.78 33.82 9.40
C GLU A 26 6.63 33.43 10.87
N ILE A 27 7.05 32.20 11.19
CA ILE A 27 6.84 31.61 12.51
C ILE A 27 8.18 31.07 13.01
N THR A 28 8.54 31.45 14.23
CA THR A 28 9.77 30.99 14.89
C THR A 28 9.49 30.55 16.32
N PHE A 29 10.27 29.59 16.83
CA PHE A 29 10.18 29.14 18.21
C PHE A 29 11.54 29.18 18.91
N GLU A 30 11.75 30.22 19.72
CA GLU A 30 13.00 30.42 20.44
C GLU A 30 12.76 30.59 21.93
N GLY A 31 13.45 29.80 22.76
CA GLY A 31 13.42 29.98 24.22
C GLY A 31 12.01 29.92 24.83
N GLU A 32 11.15 28.99 24.36
CA GLU A 32 9.73 28.84 24.73
C GLU A 32 8.78 29.93 24.19
N ILE A 33 9.28 30.85 23.38
CA ILE A 33 8.50 31.91 22.75
C ILE A 33 8.21 31.55 21.30
N LEU A 34 6.94 31.32 21.00
CA LEU A 34 6.43 31.21 19.64
C LEU A 34 6.10 32.62 19.12
N THR A 35 6.81 33.07 18.09
CA THR A 35 6.54 34.34 17.40
C THR A 35 5.83 34.04 16.10
N ILE A 36 4.67 34.67 15.87
CA ILE A 36 3.85 34.50 14.67
C ILE A 36 3.72 35.88 14.02
N ASN A 37 4.18 36.00 12.78
CA ASN A 37 4.08 37.21 11.98
C ASN A 37 3.35 36.90 10.66
N LYS A 38 2.58 37.87 10.14
CA LYS A 38 1.86 37.71 8.87
C LYS A 38 2.62 38.47 7.78
N ILE A 39 2.97 37.77 6.71
CA ILE A 39 3.68 38.33 5.56
C ILE A 39 2.65 38.68 4.48
N LYS A 40 2.73 39.89 3.90
CA LYS A 40 2.00 40.20 2.67
C LYS A 40 2.70 39.52 1.51
N THR A 41 2.11 38.45 0.98
CA THR A 41 2.57 37.82 -0.26
C THR A 41 1.61 38.19 -1.39
N ASP A 42 2.12 38.81 -2.45
CA ASP A 42 1.32 39.16 -3.65
C ASP A 42 1.00 37.92 -4.53
N ASN A 43 1.43 36.73 -4.11
CA ASN A 43 1.48 35.51 -4.91
C ASN A 43 0.45 34.44 -4.52
N ASN A 44 -0.63 34.80 -3.81
CA ASN A 44 -1.70 33.86 -3.47
C ASN A 44 -2.89 33.99 -4.41
N ILE A 45 -3.04 32.98 -5.26
CA ILE A 45 -4.24 32.78 -6.05
C ILE A 45 -5.18 31.89 -5.24
N GLU A 46 -6.32 32.43 -4.85
CA GLU A 46 -7.36 31.68 -4.15
C GLU A 46 -7.81 30.47 -5.00
N ASN A 47 -7.99 29.32 -4.36
CA ASN A 47 -8.43 28.08 -4.97
C ASN A 47 -7.56 27.62 -6.17
N PHE A 48 -6.26 27.92 -6.14
CA PHE A 48 -5.32 27.55 -7.23
C PHE A 48 -5.36 26.07 -7.58
N TYR A 49 -5.37 25.20 -6.56
CA TYR A 49 -5.40 23.74 -6.74
C TYR A 49 -6.81 23.16 -6.93
N SER A 50 -7.84 23.99 -7.13
CA SER A 50 -9.19 23.50 -7.41
C SER A 50 -9.43 23.40 -8.92
N ILE A 51 -9.82 22.22 -9.40
CA ILE A 51 -10.19 22.00 -10.82
C ILE A 51 -11.42 22.85 -11.17
N ASP A 52 -12.47 22.75 -10.35
CA ASP A 52 -13.61 23.66 -10.37
C ASP A 52 -13.45 24.70 -9.25
N LYS A 53 -13.25 25.96 -9.64
CA LYS A 53 -13.07 27.07 -8.70
C LYS A 53 -14.30 27.32 -7.83
N THR A 54 -15.48 26.85 -8.23
CA THR A 54 -16.72 27.00 -7.44
C THR A 54 -16.76 26.04 -6.25
N ILE A 55 -16.13 24.87 -6.37
CA ILE A 55 -15.99 23.91 -5.25
C ILE A 55 -14.96 24.43 -4.24
N GLY A 56 -13.78 24.86 -4.74
CA GLY A 56 -12.78 25.56 -3.94
C GLY A 56 -12.35 24.82 -2.67
N ASN A 57 -12.34 23.47 -2.68
CA ASN A 57 -12.20 22.68 -1.46
C ASN A 57 -10.78 22.21 -1.12
N ILE A 58 -9.81 22.53 -1.98
CA ILE A 58 -8.38 22.33 -1.70
C ILE A 58 -7.79 23.63 -1.18
N ASP A 59 -7.38 23.65 0.08
CA ASP A 59 -6.74 24.78 0.74
C ASP A 59 -5.30 24.96 0.26
N SER A 60 -4.46 23.93 0.44
CA SER A 60 -3.08 23.94 0.00
C SER A 60 -2.55 22.54 -0.31
N VAL A 61 -1.49 22.50 -1.09
CA VAL A 61 -0.67 21.30 -1.35
C VAL A 61 0.75 21.65 -0.91
N ASN A 62 1.41 20.78 -0.15
CA ASN A 62 2.82 20.94 0.23
C ASN A 62 3.60 19.69 -0.14
N LEU A 63 4.79 19.86 -0.72
CA LEU A 63 5.72 18.76 -1.00
C LEU A 63 6.93 18.84 -0.08
N LEU A 64 7.23 17.77 0.64
CA LEU A 64 8.48 17.56 1.37
C LEU A 64 9.44 16.82 0.43
N ILE A 65 10.54 17.47 0.06
CA ILE A 65 11.50 16.98 -0.94
C ILE A 65 12.88 16.88 -0.28
N GLY A 66 13.65 15.83 -0.55
CA GLY A 66 14.99 15.69 0.04
C GLY A 66 15.55 14.31 -0.17
N LYS A 67 16.84 14.07 0.07
CA LYS A 67 17.47 12.73 -0.07
C LYS A 67 16.94 11.72 0.97
N ASN A 68 17.23 10.44 0.79
CA ASN A 68 16.89 9.41 1.78
C ASN A 68 17.52 9.77 3.14
N GLY A 69 16.75 9.65 4.22
CA GLY A 69 17.19 10.05 5.56
C GLY A 69 17.28 11.56 5.79
N SER A 70 16.63 12.39 4.96
CA SER A 70 16.46 13.83 5.19
C SER A 70 15.35 14.19 6.19
N GLY A 71 14.59 13.21 6.70
CA GLY A 71 13.56 13.44 7.71
C GLY A 71 12.13 13.60 7.19
N LYS A 72 11.86 13.41 5.88
CA LYS A 72 10.51 13.54 5.29
C LYS A 72 9.45 12.69 6.01
N THR A 73 9.68 11.38 6.10
CA THR A 73 8.80 10.45 6.81
C THR A 73 8.66 10.82 8.28
N SER A 74 9.75 11.27 8.93
CA SER A 74 9.73 11.70 10.33
C SER A 74 8.86 12.93 10.56
N VAL A 75 8.83 13.88 9.61
CA VAL A 75 7.91 15.03 9.65
C VAL A 75 6.45 14.56 9.59
N LEU A 76 6.12 13.64 8.65
CA LEU A 76 4.76 13.09 8.55
C LEU A 76 4.37 12.29 9.80
N GLU A 77 5.30 11.55 10.38
CA GLU A 77 5.10 10.80 11.62
C GLU A 77 4.78 11.75 12.79
N VAL A 78 5.49 12.87 12.94
CA VAL A 78 5.22 13.86 14.00
C VAL A 78 3.86 14.58 13.80
N LEU A 79 3.48 14.86 12.55
CA LEU A 79 2.15 15.42 12.26
C LEU A 79 1.01 14.44 12.62
N ASN A 80 1.27 13.13 12.58
CA ASN A 80 0.28 12.07 12.77
C ASN A 80 0.39 11.31 14.10
N VAL A 81 1.09 11.86 15.10
CA VAL A 81 1.28 11.17 16.39
C VAL A 81 -0.04 11.10 17.14
N LEU A 82 -0.42 9.88 17.53
CA LEU A 82 -1.64 9.61 18.29
C LEU A 82 -1.33 9.15 19.71
N HIS A 83 -1.99 9.74 20.70
CA HIS A 83 -1.94 9.30 22.11
C HIS A 83 -3.17 8.47 22.44
N LEU A 84 -3.01 7.16 22.62
CA LEU A 84 -4.13 6.21 22.83
C LEU A 84 -4.45 5.91 24.30
N GLY A 85 -3.96 6.70 25.27
CA GLY A 85 -4.15 6.39 26.68
C GLY A 85 -3.46 5.07 27.11
N SER A 86 -3.67 4.66 28.36
CA SER A 86 -2.79 3.76 29.15
C SER A 86 -2.61 2.31 28.70
N SER A 87 -3.10 1.89 27.53
CA SER A 87 -2.73 0.60 26.95
C SER A 87 -1.41 0.73 26.17
N THR A 88 -0.33 0.50 26.90
CA THR A 88 0.99 0.06 26.41
C THR A 88 0.98 -0.49 24.98
N ASN A 89 1.61 0.21 24.03
CA ASN A 89 2.46 -0.37 22.95
C ASN A 89 2.93 0.59 21.84
N ASN A 90 2.63 1.90 21.87
CA ASN A 90 3.30 2.82 20.95
C ASN A 90 4.68 3.26 21.50
N GLU A 91 5.67 2.36 21.47
CA GLU A 91 7.07 2.69 21.79
C GLU A 91 7.59 3.87 20.96
N GLU A 92 7.07 4.07 19.75
CA GLU A 92 7.45 5.18 18.88
C GLU A 92 6.98 6.55 19.39
N VAL A 93 5.81 6.63 20.03
CA VAL A 93 5.28 7.88 20.59
C VAL A 93 6.15 8.37 21.75
N LYS A 94 6.69 7.44 22.56
CA LYS A 94 7.63 7.76 23.66
C LYS A 94 8.99 8.27 23.17
N LYS A 95 9.33 8.11 21.89
CA LYS A 95 10.62 8.55 21.33
C LYS A 95 10.63 10.03 20.95
N ILE A 96 9.47 10.68 20.86
CA ILE A 96 9.37 12.11 20.53
C ILE A 96 9.61 12.92 21.81
N LYS A 97 10.72 13.66 21.88
CA LYS A 97 11.10 14.43 23.08
C LYS A 97 10.57 15.86 23.06
N GLY A 98 9.32 16.06 22.65
CA GLY A 98 8.68 17.38 22.59
C GLY A 98 8.35 17.82 21.18
N TYR A 99 7.12 18.26 20.95
CA TYR A 99 6.71 18.88 19.69
C TYR A 99 5.66 19.99 19.90
N ILE A 100 5.59 20.90 18.93
CA ILE A 100 4.56 21.94 18.82
C ILE A 100 4.02 21.93 17.40
N ILE A 101 2.70 22.00 17.23
CA ILE A 101 2.05 22.20 15.93
C ILE A 101 1.08 23.36 16.05
N LEU A 102 1.16 24.31 15.12
CA LEU A 102 0.22 25.42 15.02
C LEU A 102 -0.72 25.16 13.84
N TYR A 103 -2.02 25.25 14.10
CA TYR A 103 -3.09 25.14 13.12
C TYR A 103 -3.77 26.48 12.93
N LYS A 104 -4.14 26.81 11.70
CA LYS A 104 -4.87 28.03 11.34
C LYS A 104 -6.28 27.71 10.88
N SER A 105 -7.25 28.54 11.26
CA SER A 105 -8.58 28.50 10.67
C SER A 105 -8.55 28.74 9.16
N TYR A 106 -9.43 28.04 8.45
CA TYR A 106 -9.70 28.32 7.03
C TYR A 106 -10.67 29.51 6.89
N SER A 107 -11.52 29.73 7.89
CA SER A 107 -12.64 30.67 7.80
C SER A 107 -12.25 32.10 8.16
N ASN A 108 -11.12 32.30 8.85
CA ASN A 108 -10.59 33.60 9.21
C ASN A 108 -9.08 33.53 9.46
N ASP A 109 -8.45 34.68 9.62
CA ASP A 109 -7.02 34.81 9.91
C ASP A 109 -6.73 35.03 11.41
N GLU A 110 -7.73 34.86 12.28
CA GLU A 110 -7.66 35.20 13.70
C GLU A 110 -7.67 33.97 14.61
N ASP A 111 -8.37 32.90 14.25
CA ASP A 111 -8.49 31.69 15.06
C ASP A 111 -7.39 30.68 14.73
N PHE A 112 -6.67 30.25 15.78
CA PHE A 112 -5.60 29.26 15.72
C PHE A 112 -5.81 28.16 16.76
N ILE A 113 -5.20 27.00 16.54
CA ILE A 113 -5.02 25.97 17.56
C ILE A 113 -3.53 25.72 17.73
N LEU A 114 -3.07 25.75 18.97
CA LEU A 114 -1.71 25.38 19.35
C LEU A 114 -1.76 24.01 20.02
N GLU A 115 -1.12 23.02 19.40
CA GLU A 115 -0.91 21.69 19.97
C GLU A 115 0.52 21.56 20.50
N LYS A 116 0.67 21.05 21.73
CA LYS A 116 1.95 20.70 22.34
C LYS A 116 1.79 19.38 23.08
N ASP A 117 2.61 18.39 22.76
CA ASP A 117 2.71 17.11 23.48
C ASP A 117 1.34 16.50 23.84
N PHE A 118 0.47 16.32 22.84
CA PHE A 118 -0.89 15.77 22.99
C PHE A 118 -1.87 16.65 23.79
N CYS A 119 -1.62 17.95 23.85
CA CYS A 119 -2.58 18.91 24.40
C CYS A 119 -2.76 20.06 23.42
N SER A 120 -4.01 20.40 23.10
CA SER A 120 -4.38 21.47 22.19
C SER A 120 -5.12 22.59 22.94
N MET A 121 -4.88 23.83 22.53
CA MET A 121 -5.63 25.00 22.99
C MET A 121 -5.96 25.93 21.81
N SER A 122 -7.11 26.60 21.88
CA SER A 122 -7.47 27.64 20.92
C SER A 122 -6.79 28.96 21.28
N ILE A 123 -6.35 29.70 20.27
CA ILE A 123 -5.70 31.02 20.41
C ILE A 123 -6.32 31.95 19.38
N GLU A 124 -6.78 33.12 19.81
CA GLU A 124 -7.25 34.19 18.94
C GLU A 124 -6.13 35.25 18.77
N ILE A 125 -5.80 35.62 17.53
CA ILE A 125 -4.74 36.56 17.17
C ILE A 125 -5.33 37.67 16.30
N LYS A 126 -5.56 38.85 16.88
CA LYS A 126 -6.10 40.04 16.17
C LYS A 126 -5.03 40.93 15.57
N GLU A 127 -3.82 40.87 16.10
CA GLU A 127 -2.69 41.73 15.71
C GLU A 127 -1.41 40.91 15.56
N PHE A 128 -0.62 41.27 14.55
CA PHE A 128 0.69 40.67 14.24
C PHE A 128 1.79 41.74 14.37
N PRO A 129 3.01 41.40 14.82
CA PRO A 129 3.43 40.06 15.25
C PRO A 129 2.90 39.69 16.64
N LYS A 130 2.51 38.42 16.83
CA LYS A 130 2.08 37.87 18.11
C LYS A 130 3.20 37.05 18.73
N LYS A 131 3.54 37.32 19.99
CA LYS A 131 4.47 36.51 20.79
C LYS A 131 3.69 35.73 21.85
N ILE A 132 3.95 34.43 21.94
CA ILE A 132 3.26 33.50 22.84
C ILE A 132 4.31 32.75 23.65
N ASN A 133 4.28 32.90 24.97
CA ASN A 133 5.07 32.04 25.86
C ASN A 133 4.34 30.71 26.03
N VAL A 134 4.75 29.71 25.25
CA VAL A 134 4.05 28.43 25.14
C VAL A 134 3.98 27.75 26.50
N LYS A 135 5.07 27.76 27.27
CA LYS A 135 5.13 27.15 28.60
C LYS A 135 4.16 27.80 29.59
N GLU A 136 4.02 29.12 29.55
CA GLU A 136 3.09 29.83 30.43
C GLU A 136 1.63 29.62 30.02
N GLU A 137 1.32 29.66 28.72
CA GLU A 137 -0.04 29.41 28.24
C GLU A 137 -0.51 27.99 28.59
N PHE A 138 0.34 26.98 28.37
CA PHE A 138 -0.01 25.60 28.76
C PHE A 138 -0.05 25.38 30.27
N ARG A 139 0.64 26.20 31.09
CA ARG A 139 0.47 26.18 32.57
C ARG A 139 -0.86 26.79 33.02
N LYS A 140 -1.38 27.77 32.28
CA LYS A 140 -2.68 28.41 32.57
C LYS A 140 -3.85 27.48 32.23
N LEU A 141 -3.65 26.49 31.36
CA LEU A 141 -4.64 25.45 31.08
C LEU A 141 -4.92 24.62 32.34
N ARG A 142 -5.91 25.05 33.13
CA ARG A 142 -6.57 24.17 34.11
C ARG A 142 -7.46 23.22 33.34
N PHE A 143 -7.42 21.92 33.66
CA PHE A 143 -8.26 20.88 33.05
C PHE A 143 -9.78 21.18 33.14
N THR A 144 -10.21 22.15 33.95
CA THR A 144 -11.62 22.47 34.23
C THR A 144 -12.15 23.77 33.59
N ASN A 145 -11.34 24.59 32.91
CA ASN A 145 -11.84 25.83 32.28
C ASN A 145 -12.29 25.58 30.83
N GLN A 146 -13.59 25.78 30.57
CA GLN A 146 -14.23 25.65 29.25
C GLN A 146 -14.01 26.87 28.32
N GLU A 147 -13.62 28.03 28.85
CA GLU A 147 -13.53 29.28 28.04
C GLU A 147 -12.42 29.28 26.97
N ASN A 148 -11.33 28.52 27.19
CA ASN A 148 -10.21 28.42 26.24
C ASN A 148 -10.23 27.11 25.42
N TYR A 149 -11.36 26.41 25.42
CA TYR A 149 -11.53 25.10 24.80
C TYR A 149 -12.70 25.14 23.80
N ARG A 150 -12.37 25.35 22.52
CA ARG A 150 -13.32 25.24 21.41
C ARG A 150 -13.35 23.80 20.89
N GLU A 151 -14.14 22.97 21.57
CA GLU A 151 -14.33 21.55 21.25
C GLU A 151 -14.81 21.34 19.81
N ASP A 152 -15.72 22.21 19.36
CA ASP A 152 -16.25 22.27 18.00
C ASP A 152 -15.16 22.39 16.93
N PHE A 153 -14.11 23.17 17.19
CA PHE A 153 -12.99 23.26 16.26
C PHE A 153 -12.19 21.96 16.20
N LEU A 154 -11.88 21.33 17.33
CA LEU A 154 -11.10 20.07 17.35
C LEU A 154 -11.87 18.91 16.74
N GLU A 155 -13.17 18.80 17.01
CA GLU A 155 -14.05 17.80 16.40
C GLU A 155 -14.11 17.95 14.87
N SER A 156 -13.99 19.18 14.36
CA SER A 156 -14.02 19.46 12.93
C SER A 156 -12.71 19.10 12.19
N ILE A 157 -11.60 18.88 12.89
CA ILE A 157 -10.26 18.68 12.28
C ILE A 157 -9.90 17.19 12.27
N GLY A 158 -9.37 16.70 11.15
CA GLY A 158 -8.78 15.36 11.06
C GLY A 158 -7.47 15.37 10.30
N ILE A 159 -6.53 14.53 10.72
CA ILE A 159 -5.29 14.28 9.97
C ILE A 159 -5.20 12.78 9.71
N VAL A 160 -5.00 12.39 8.46
CA VAL A 160 -4.81 10.99 8.09
C VAL A 160 -3.51 10.83 7.32
N LYS A 161 -2.68 9.88 7.76
CA LYS A 161 -1.50 9.43 7.02
C LYS A 161 -1.84 8.18 6.22
N PHE A 162 -1.41 8.16 4.96
CA PHE A 162 -1.43 6.99 4.10
C PHE A 162 0.00 6.46 3.98
N SER A 163 0.21 5.21 4.38
CA SER A 163 1.50 4.52 4.31
C SER A 163 1.37 3.12 3.71
N PHE A 164 2.43 2.64 3.06
CA PHE A 164 2.45 1.29 2.48
C PHE A 164 2.79 0.19 3.51
N LYS A 165 3.64 0.42 4.53
CA LYS A 165 4.15 -0.62 5.46
C LYS A 165 4.03 -0.25 6.95
N GLY A 166 3.79 -1.26 7.81
CA GLY A 166 3.92 -1.20 9.30
C GLY A 166 2.88 -2.03 10.09
N GLU A 167 2.85 -1.95 11.44
CA GLU A 167 1.88 -2.64 12.34
C GLU A 167 0.49 -1.98 12.45
N THR A 168 -0.58 -2.65 12.03
CA THR A 168 -1.92 -2.06 11.84
C THR A 168 -2.66 -1.83 13.16
N LEU A 169 -3.34 -0.69 13.29
CA LEU A 169 -4.37 -0.55 14.32
C LEU A 169 -5.53 -1.47 13.95
N ASN A 170 -5.95 -2.37 14.84
CA ASN A 170 -7.11 -3.24 14.64
C ASN A 170 -8.42 -2.44 14.76
N ALA A 171 -9.56 -3.05 14.42
CA ALA A 171 -10.83 -2.34 14.38
C ALA A 171 -11.28 -1.83 15.75
N THR A 172 -10.99 -2.54 16.85
CA THR A 172 -11.29 -2.08 18.21
C THR A 172 -10.33 -0.97 18.66
N GLN A 173 -9.07 -0.97 18.21
CA GLN A 173 -8.17 0.17 18.42
C GLN A 173 -8.69 1.37 17.64
N ARG A 174 -9.17 1.19 16.40
CA ARG A 174 -9.82 2.25 15.62
C ARG A 174 -11.07 2.78 16.31
N GLU A 175 -12.02 1.91 16.69
CA GLU A 175 -13.22 2.24 17.48
C GLU A 175 -12.87 2.82 18.86
N GLY A 176 -11.77 2.39 19.45
CA GLY A 176 -11.19 2.91 20.68
C GLY A 176 -10.61 4.31 20.51
N VAL A 177 -10.03 4.65 19.35
CA VAL A 177 -9.66 6.04 19.02
C VAL A 177 -10.91 6.91 18.93
N PHE A 178 -12.04 6.36 18.46
CA PHE A 178 -13.33 7.06 18.46
C PHE A 178 -13.92 7.21 19.87
N GLY A 179 -13.75 6.21 20.73
CA GLY A 179 -14.28 6.19 22.10
C GLY A 179 -13.40 6.92 23.13
N PHE A 180 -12.10 7.04 22.88
CA PHE A 180 -11.13 7.78 23.69
C PHE A 180 -10.74 9.10 23.00
N GLY A 181 -11.72 9.98 22.84
CA GLY A 181 -11.42 11.41 22.82
C GLY A 181 -10.95 11.80 24.22
N GLN A 182 -9.65 11.73 24.51
CA GLN A 182 -9.13 12.57 25.60
C GLN A 182 -9.33 14.01 25.12
N GLU A 183 -10.28 14.69 25.78
CA GLU A 183 -10.64 16.09 25.63
C GLU A 183 -9.36 16.91 25.39
N ARG A 184 -9.24 17.58 24.22
CA ARG A 184 -8.11 18.45 23.80
C ARG A 184 -7.03 17.89 22.85
N THR A 185 -7.32 16.93 21.96
CA THR A 185 -6.39 16.62 20.85
C THR A 185 -7.04 16.62 19.48
N VAL A 186 -6.26 16.96 18.45
CA VAL A 186 -6.66 16.78 17.04
C VAL A 186 -6.69 15.29 16.71
N PHE A 187 -7.79 14.84 16.10
CA PHE A 187 -7.92 13.45 15.69
C PHE A 187 -6.96 13.10 14.56
N LYS A 188 -6.13 12.08 14.79
CA LYS A 188 -5.09 11.60 13.89
C LYS A 188 -5.33 10.13 13.57
N LEU A 189 -5.12 9.73 12.33
CA LEU A 189 -5.31 8.34 11.88
C LEU A 189 -4.14 7.92 11.00
N ASP A 190 -3.51 6.79 11.30
CA ASP A 190 -2.57 6.15 10.38
C ASP A 190 -3.29 5.03 9.63
N THR A 191 -3.41 5.20 8.32
CA THR A 191 -4.03 4.23 7.43
C THR A 191 -2.98 3.56 6.58
N ARG A 192 -3.06 2.23 6.53
CA ARG A 192 -2.16 1.41 5.74
C ARG A 192 -2.90 0.74 4.61
N LEU A 193 -2.34 0.84 3.41
CA LEU A 193 -2.95 0.31 2.20
C LEU A 193 -3.01 -1.21 2.15
N GLU A 194 -2.15 -1.90 2.91
CA GLU A 194 -2.18 -3.36 3.05
C GLU A 194 -3.49 -3.87 3.69
N ASN A 195 -4.23 -3.01 4.41
CA ASN A 195 -5.45 -3.38 5.12
C ASN A 195 -6.68 -3.24 4.21
N LYS A 196 -6.79 -4.18 3.26
CA LYS A 196 -7.79 -4.26 2.19
C LYS A 196 -9.21 -4.45 2.72
N SER A 197 -9.91 -3.36 3.09
CA SER A 197 -11.36 -3.46 3.25
C SER A 197 -11.99 -3.70 1.88
N LYS A 198 -12.33 -4.97 1.62
CA LYS A 198 -13.00 -5.39 0.37
C LYS A 198 -14.33 -4.67 0.19
N LYS A 199 -15.00 -4.35 1.30
CA LYS A 199 -16.18 -3.49 1.32
C LYS A 199 -15.88 -2.08 0.79
N ASN A 200 -14.84 -1.40 1.29
CA ASN A 200 -14.50 -0.06 0.81
C ASN A 200 -14.12 -0.07 -0.68
N ILE A 201 -13.44 -1.13 -1.14
CA ILE A 201 -13.12 -1.33 -2.56
C ILE A 201 -14.41 -1.48 -3.37
N TYR A 202 -15.33 -2.34 -2.92
CA TYR A 202 -16.63 -2.52 -3.56
C TYR A 202 -17.43 -1.22 -3.64
N ASP A 203 -17.61 -0.53 -2.51
CA ASP A 203 -18.38 0.72 -2.43
C ASP A 203 -17.76 1.81 -3.33
N TYR A 204 -16.42 1.89 -3.38
CA TYR A 204 -15.72 2.83 -4.24
C TYR A 204 -15.86 2.50 -5.73
N LEU A 205 -15.72 1.22 -6.12
CA LEU A 205 -15.88 0.79 -7.50
C LEU A 205 -17.33 1.00 -8.01
N ILE A 206 -18.34 0.74 -7.17
CA ILE A 206 -19.75 1.08 -7.47
C ILE A 206 -19.88 2.58 -7.75
N LYS A 207 -19.33 3.42 -6.88
CA LYS A 207 -19.41 4.88 -7.01
C LYS A 207 -18.77 5.37 -8.32
N ILE A 208 -17.61 4.83 -8.71
CA ILE A 208 -16.94 5.25 -9.95
C ILE A 208 -17.74 4.83 -11.18
N LYS A 209 -18.26 3.60 -11.22
CA LYS A 209 -19.05 3.10 -12.36
C LYS A 209 -20.33 3.90 -12.60
N GLN A 210 -20.91 4.47 -11.54
CA GLN A 210 -22.06 5.39 -11.60
C GLN A 210 -21.67 6.83 -11.99
N GLY A 211 -20.39 7.19 -11.91
CA GLY A 211 -19.88 8.53 -12.19
C GLY A 211 -19.55 8.78 -13.67
N LYS A 212 -19.09 10.01 -13.96
CA LYS A 212 -18.63 10.41 -15.30
C LYS A 212 -17.25 9.85 -15.67
N ASN A 213 -16.49 9.34 -14.70
CA ASN A 213 -15.07 8.97 -14.84
C ASN A 213 -14.91 7.47 -15.11
N LYS A 214 -15.50 6.98 -16.22
CA LYS A 214 -15.59 5.54 -16.54
C LYS A 214 -14.26 4.90 -16.94
N ASP A 215 -13.27 5.69 -17.34
CA ASP A 215 -12.00 5.18 -17.86
C ASP A 215 -11.10 4.58 -16.77
N ASN A 216 -11.20 5.07 -15.53
CA ASN A 216 -10.40 4.55 -14.42
C ASN A 216 -11.06 3.28 -13.86
N PHE A 217 -10.29 2.18 -13.83
CA PHE A 217 -10.72 0.88 -13.31
C PHE A 217 -11.89 0.22 -14.08
N GLU A 218 -12.06 0.55 -15.37
CA GLU A 218 -13.12 0.00 -16.22
C GLU A 218 -13.18 -1.53 -16.18
N ASN A 219 -12.00 -2.16 -16.26
CA ASN A 219 -11.84 -3.61 -16.27
C ASN A 219 -11.83 -4.24 -14.86
N ALA A 220 -11.95 -3.45 -13.79
CA ALA A 220 -11.89 -3.96 -12.43
C ALA A 220 -13.12 -4.80 -12.09
N TYR A 221 -12.87 -5.99 -11.56
CA TYR A 221 -13.89 -6.84 -10.95
C TYR A 221 -13.35 -7.55 -9.71
N LEU A 222 -14.27 -8.08 -8.92
CA LEU A 222 -14.01 -8.87 -7.75
C LEU A 222 -14.24 -10.33 -8.14
N THR A 223 -13.37 -11.20 -7.67
CA THR A 223 -13.55 -12.64 -7.78
C THR A 223 -13.74 -13.24 -6.41
N LEU A 224 -14.62 -14.22 -6.35
CA LEU A 224 -14.80 -15.08 -5.19
C LEU A 224 -14.18 -16.43 -5.51
N VAL A 225 -13.16 -16.82 -4.78
CA VAL A 225 -12.44 -18.08 -4.94
C VAL A 225 -12.77 -18.96 -3.75
N ILE A 226 -13.22 -20.18 -4.02
CA ILE A 226 -13.35 -21.25 -3.03
C ILE A 226 -12.12 -22.16 -3.20
N PRO A 227 -11.05 -21.98 -2.41
CA PRO A 227 -9.87 -22.81 -2.50
C PRO A 227 -10.15 -24.23 -1.99
N ASP A 228 -9.42 -25.21 -2.51
CA ASP A 228 -9.38 -26.55 -1.93
C ASP A 228 -8.54 -26.52 -0.66
N LEU A 229 -9.20 -26.51 0.50
CA LEU A 229 -8.53 -26.37 1.79
C LEU A 229 -7.61 -27.54 2.10
N CYS A 230 -7.94 -28.75 1.62
CA CYS A 230 -7.09 -29.91 1.80
C CYS A 230 -5.79 -29.74 1.03
N ILE A 231 -5.87 -29.38 -0.26
CA ILE A 231 -4.68 -29.15 -1.10
C ILE A 231 -3.86 -27.97 -0.60
N LYS A 232 -4.52 -26.85 -0.24
CA LYS A 232 -3.85 -25.67 0.33
C LYS A 232 -3.08 -26.03 1.60
N HIS A 233 -3.71 -26.75 2.54
CA HIS A 233 -3.06 -27.18 3.78
C HIS A 233 -1.90 -28.16 3.52
N MET A 234 -2.09 -29.11 2.60
CA MET A 234 -1.08 -30.08 2.19
C MET A 234 0.16 -29.39 1.61
N ILE A 235 0.00 -28.46 0.65
CA ILE A 235 1.11 -27.72 0.03
C ILE A 235 1.85 -26.87 1.08
N SER A 236 1.12 -26.12 1.91
CA SER A 236 1.75 -25.29 2.96
C SER A 236 2.58 -26.09 3.97
N ASN A 237 2.31 -27.39 4.11
CA ASN A 237 2.99 -28.28 5.04
C ASN A 237 3.80 -29.38 4.33
N GLU A 238 4.02 -29.27 3.02
CA GLU A 238 4.59 -30.33 2.18
C GLU A 238 5.90 -30.88 2.76
N ARG A 239 6.84 -30.04 3.16
CA ARG A 239 8.12 -30.48 3.76
C ARG A 239 7.92 -31.30 5.04
N VAL A 240 7.04 -30.84 5.93
CA VAL A 240 6.76 -31.52 7.19
C VAL A 240 6.05 -32.84 6.93
N ILE A 241 5.10 -32.85 5.99
CA ILE A 241 4.36 -34.04 5.62
C ILE A 241 5.31 -35.04 4.94
N ASN A 242 6.08 -34.64 3.92
CA ASN A 242 7.03 -35.48 3.20
C ASN A 242 8.08 -36.09 4.13
N SER A 243 8.68 -35.30 5.04
CA SER A 243 9.61 -35.83 6.06
C SER A 243 8.98 -36.90 6.97
N LYS A 244 7.65 -36.94 7.05
CA LYS A 244 6.90 -37.95 7.79
C LYS A 244 6.44 -39.14 6.95
N PHE A 245 6.41 -39.00 5.62
CA PHE A 245 5.99 -40.03 4.67
C PHE A 245 7.14 -40.72 3.92
N GLU A 246 8.33 -40.12 3.81
CA GLU A 246 9.52 -40.67 3.11
C GLU A 246 9.97 -42.07 3.62
N GLU A 247 9.57 -42.46 4.84
CA GLU A 247 9.87 -43.78 5.43
C GLU A 247 8.82 -44.88 5.16
N PHE A 248 7.70 -44.57 4.49
CA PHE A 248 6.72 -45.55 4.04
C PHE A 248 7.01 -45.96 2.59
N ASP A 249 7.89 -46.95 2.38
CA ASP A 249 8.11 -47.69 1.11
C ASP A 249 7.65 -46.98 -0.19
N LYS A 250 8.27 -45.84 -0.53
CA LYS A 250 8.04 -45.10 -1.79
C LYS A 250 6.59 -44.59 -2.02
N ILE A 251 5.83 -44.27 -0.98
CA ILE A 251 4.59 -43.50 -1.17
C ILE A 251 4.97 -42.04 -1.47
N THR A 252 4.81 -41.62 -2.72
CA THR A 252 4.89 -40.20 -3.07
C THR A 252 3.61 -39.50 -2.63
N PHE A 253 3.77 -38.33 -2.03
CA PHE A 253 2.72 -37.41 -1.58
C PHE A 253 1.59 -37.26 -2.60
N ASP A 254 1.92 -37.15 -3.88
CA ASP A 254 0.97 -37.01 -4.99
C ASP A 254 -0.02 -38.19 -5.09
N LYS A 255 0.43 -39.44 -4.85
CA LYS A 255 -0.43 -40.64 -4.93
C LYS A 255 -1.46 -40.75 -3.81
N ILE A 256 -1.23 -40.05 -2.69
CA ILE A 256 -2.13 -40.05 -1.54
C ILE A 256 -3.29 -39.07 -1.76
N ILE A 257 -3.00 -37.94 -2.40
CA ILE A 257 -3.98 -36.86 -2.66
C ILE A 257 -5.08 -37.35 -3.60
N ASP A 258 -4.72 -38.14 -4.62
CA ASP A 258 -5.63 -38.62 -5.66
C ASP A 258 -6.64 -39.69 -5.20
N ASP A 259 -6.47 -40.32 -4.03
CA ASP A 259 -7.27 -41.48 -3.62
C ASP A 259 -8.56 -41.11 -2.84
N GLY A 260 -8.83 -39.81 -2.63
CA GLY A 260 -10.03 -39.33 -1.91
C GLY A 260 -10.11 -39.70 -0.41
N LEU A 261 -9.19 -40.51 0.11
CA LEU A 261 -9.22 -41.04 1.49
C LEU A 261 -9.02 -39.98 2.58
N PHE A 262 -8.43 -38.84 2.22
CA PHE A 262 -8.18 -37.70 3.09
C PHE A 262 -9.34 -36.68 3.09
N ARG A 263 -10.43 -37.00 2.39
CA ARG A 263 -11.67 -36.21 2.35
C ARG A 263 -12.83 -37.06 2.86
N LEU A 264 -13.79 -36.41 3.50
CA LEU A 264 -15.07 -37.03 3.80
C LEU A 264 -15.96 -37.00 2.56
N TYR A 265 -16.05 -35.81 1.95
CA TYR A 265 -16.90 -35.48 0.82
C TYR A 265 -16.04 -35.22 -0.42
N GLU A 266 -16.33 -35.90 -1.52
CA GLU A 266 -15.66 -35.66 -2.80
C GLU A 266 -16.33 -34.52 -3.55
N TYR A 267 -15.53 -33.75 -4.30
CA TYR A 267 -16.05 -32.62 -5.06
C TYR A 267 -16.56 -33.04 -6.43
N ASP A 268 -16.19 -34.21 -6.97
CA ASP A 268 -16.55 -34.64 -8.34
C ASP A 268 -18.07 -34.84 -8.58
N ASP A 269 -18.87 -34.86 -7.52
CA ASP A 269 -20.34 -34.86 -7.55
C ASP A 269 -20.93 -33.41 -7.50
N VAL A 270 -20.18 -32.41 -7.99
CA VAL A 270 -20.50 -30.96 -7.94
C VAL A 270 -21.95 -30.65 -8.37
N ASN A 271 -22.51 -31.44 -9.29
CA ASN A 271 -23.84 -31.19 -9.84
C ASN A 271 -25.00 -31.45 -8.87
N ASN A 272 -24.74 -32.06 -7.70
CA ASN A 272 -25.76 -32.39 -6.70
C ASN A 272 -25.67 -31.56 -5.40
N TYR A 273 -24.62 -30.75 -5.22
CA TYR A 273 -24.43 -29.92 -4.03
C TYR A 273 -24.68 -28.45 -4.34
N SER A 274 -25.36 -27.75 -3.42
CA SER A 274 -25.40 -26.28 -3.46
C SER A 274 -24.00 -25.71 -3.19
N LEU A 275 -23.79 -24.42 -3.49
CA LEU A 275 -22.51 -23.77 -3.16
C LEU A 275 -22.28 -23.68 -1.66
N GLU A 276 -23.37 -23.53 -0.90
CA GLU A 276 -23.36 -23.60 0.55
C GLU A 276 -22.81 -24.96 1.02
N ASP A 277 -23.33 -26.06 0.46
CA ASP A 277 -22.85 -27.41 0.77
C ASP A 277 -21.37 -27.59 0.40
N ILE A 278 -20.94 -27.06 -0.75
CA ILE A 278 -19.54 -27.16 -1.19
C ILE A 278 -18.61 -26.47 -0.18
N ILE A 279 -18.95 -25.25 0.27
CA ILE A 279 -18.15 -24.49 1.23
C ILE A 279 -18.08 -25.23 2.58
N LEU A 280 -19.22 -25.69 3.08
CA LEU A 280 -19.30 -26.40 4.37
C LEU A 280 -18.58 -27.76 4.32
N ASN A 281 -18.78 -28.53 3.24
CA ASN A 281 -18.09 -29.81 3.04
C ASN A 281 -16.58 -29.62 2.89
N ASN A 282 -16.13 -28.55 2.23
CA ASN A 282 -14.71 -28.20 2.15
C ASN A 282 -14.12 -27.93 3.53
N TYR A 283 -14.86 -27.23 4.39
CA TYR A 283 -14.46 -27.03 5.79
C TYR A 283 -14.39 -28.34 6.57
N PHE A 284 -15.38 -29.23 6.44
CA PHE A 284 -15.39 -30.54 7.07
C PHE A 284 -14.22 -31.42 6.60
N ASN A 285 -13.93 -31.38 5.30
CA ASN A 285 -12.81 -32.07 4.70
C ASN A 285 -11.48 -31.61 5.32
N TRP A 286 -11.31 -30.31 5.53
CA TRP A 286 -10.11 -29.76 6.19
C TRP A 286 -9.96 -30.23 7.64
N ILE A 287 -11.05 -30.22 8.45
CA ILE A 287 -10.99 -30.73 9.83
C ILE A 287 -10.61 -32.22 9.82
N TYR A 288 -11.25 -33.00 8.95
CA TYR A 288 -10.99 -34.43 8.82
C TYR A 288 -9.55 -34.71 8.38
N LEU A 289 -9.02 -33.94 7.43
CA LEU A 289 -7.63 -34.03 7.00
C LEU A 289 -6.67 -33.90 8.18
N ILE A 290 -6.86 -32.91 9.05
CA ILE A 290 -5.97 -32.70 10.20
C ILE A 290 -6.06 -33.87 11.19
N ILE A 291 -7.28 -34.36 11.47
CA ILE A 291 -7.50 -35.53 12.34
C ILE A 291 -6.76 -36.75 11.76
N ILE A 292 -6.89 -36.99 10.46
CA ILE A 292 -6.28 -38.13 9.79
C ILE A 292 -4.75 -38.02 9.77
N LEU A 293 -4.19 -36.87 9.39
CA LEU A 293 -2.74 -36.66 9.39
C LEU A 293 -2.15 -36.95 10.77
N ARG A 294 -2.81 -36.52 11.85
CA ARG A 294 -2.39 -36.83 13.22
C ARG A 294 -2.41 -38.32 13.52
N LYS A 295 -3.50 -39.03 13.19
CA LYS A 295 -3.59 -40.49 13.35
C LYS A 295 -2.48 -41.21 12.58
N VAL A 296 -2.21 -40.80 11.35
CA VAL A 296 -1.11 -41.36 10.54
C VAL A 296 0.24 -41.15 11.21
N PHE A 297 0.49 -39.95 11.76
CA PHE A 297 1.73 -39.64 12.47
C PHE A 297 1.88 -40.43 13.78
N GLU A 298 0.79 -40.70 14.52
CA GLU A 298 0.83 -41.55 15.71
C GLU A 298 1.17 -43.01 15.38
N ILE A 299 0.66 -43.52 14.26
CA ILE A 299 0.89 -44.90 13.82
C ILE A 299 2.35 -45.11 13.38
N ARG A 300 2.99 -44.10 12.76
CA ARG A 300 4.41 -44.15 12.39
C ARG A 300 5.30 -44.53 13.58
N ASN A 301 5.00 -44.03 14.77
CA ASN A 301 5.78 -44.31 15.98
C ASN A 301 5.77 -45.80 16.40
N LYS A 302 4.91 -46.64 15.80
CA LYS A 302 4.73 -48.06 16.15
C LYS A 302 5.36 -49.06 15.18
N LYS A 303 6.19 -48.62 14.21
CA LYS A 303 7.03 -49.43 13.29
C LYS A 303 6.37 -50.71 12.75
N GLU A 304 5.58 -50.57 11.68
CA GLU A 304 5.30 -51.57 10.60
C GLU A 304 3.88 -51.37 10.02
N TYR A 305 3.75 -50.50 9.03
CA TYR A 305 2.52 -50.37 8.23
C TYR A 305 2.86 -50.38 6.74
N SER A 306 2.35 -51.36 6.00
CA SER A 306 2.42 -51.35 4.54
C SER A 306 1.37 -50.41 3.95
N GLU A 307 1.61 -49.89 2.74
CA GLU A 307 0.67 -48.99 2.03
C GLU A 307 -0.76 -49.57 2.00
N LYS A 308 -0.90 -50.85 1.66
CA LYS A 308 -2.19 -51.54 1.61
C LYS A 308 -2.89 -51.60 2.97
N LYS A 309 -2.15 -51.74 4.07
CA LYS A 309 -2.70 -51.71 5.43
C LYS A 309 -3.13 -50.29 5.82
N LEU A 310 -2.33 -49.28 5.45
CA LEU A 310 -2.64 -47.87 5.69
C LEU A 310 -3.92 -47.46 4.95
N ARG A 311 -4.02 -47.74 3.64
CA ARG A 311 -5.21 -47.44 2.82
C ARG A 311 -6.47 -48.09 3.39
N LYS A 312 -6.44 -49.39 3.70
CA LYS A 312 -7.58 -50.09 4.33
C LYS A 312 -8.03 -49.49 5.65
N MET A 313 -7.07 -49.02 6.46
CA MET A 313 -7.38 -48.35 7.72
C MET A 313 -8.04 -46.98 7.47
N LEU A 314 -7.48 -46.18 6.55
CA LEU A 314 -8.04 -44.88 6.17
C LEU A 314 -9.46 -45.05 5.59
N GLU A 315 -9.69 -46.03 4.72
CA GLU A 315 -11.02 -46.37 4.20
C GLU A 315 -12.00 -46.72 5.33
N LYS A 316 -11.56 -47.52 6.31
CA LYS A 316 -12.39 -47.93 7.45
C LYS A 316 -12.72 -46.72 8.33
N GLU A 317 -11.75 -45.85 8.60
CA GLU A 317 -11.95 -44.62 9.36
C GLU A 317 -12.89 -43.67 8.63
N ARG A 318 -12.70 -43.45 7.32
CA ARG A 318 -13.59 -42.64 6.47
C ARG A 318 -15.03 -43.17 6.53
N LYS A 319 -15.25 -44.47 6.29
CA LYS A 319 -16.58 -45.10 6.35
C LYS A 319 -17.22 -44.98 7.73
N LYS A 320 -16.44 -45.17 8.80
CA LYS A 320 -16.91 -45.01 10.18
C LYS A 320 -17.33 -43.57 10.45
N LYS A 321 -16.58 -42.59 9.94
CA LYS A 321 -16.90 -41.17 10.08
C LYS A 321 -18.15 -40.78 9.32
N LEU A 322 -18.26 -41.17 8.05
CA LEU A 322 -19.46 -40.92 7.26
C LEU A 322 -20.72 -41.46 7.94
N LYS A 323 -20.70 -42.71 8.43
CA LYS A 323 -21.82 -43.29 9.19
C LYS A 323 -22.15 -42.55 10.48
N LEU A 324 -21.14 -41.98 11.16
CA LEU A 324 -21.36 -41.21 12.39
C LEU A 324 -22.00 -39.84 12.11
N LEU A 325 -21.74 -39.26 10.94
CA LEU A 325 -22.22 -37.94 10.53
C LEU A 325 -23.55 -38.02 9.75
N ASP A 326 -23.90 -39.20 9.25
CA ASP A 326 -25.11 -39.45 8.47
C ASP A 326 -26.40 -39.06 9.24
N GLY A 327 -27.34 -38.46 8.52
CA GLY A 327 -28.62 -37.98 9.07
C GLY A 327 -28.56 -36.86 10.11
N LYS A 328 -27.37 -36.32 10.41
CA LYS A 328 -27.20 -35.24 11.40
C LYS A 328 -27.29 -33.85 10.76
N PHE A 329 -27.82 -32.90 11.52
CA PHE A 329 -27.74 -31.47 11.19
C PHE A 329 -26.29 -31.01 11.07
N THR A 330 -26.05 -30.02 10.21
CA THR A 330 -24.73 -29.51 9.85
C THR A 330 -23.93 -29.02 11.07
N ILE A 331 -24.55 -28.25 11.96
CA ILE A 331 -23.95 -27.85 13.25
C ILE A 331 -23.53 -29.04 14.11
N LYS A 332 -24.31 -30.13 14.10
CA LYS A 332 -24.00 -31.33 14.89
C LYS A 332 -22.85 -32.13 14.26
N LYS A 333 -22.75 -32.14 12.93
CA LYS A 333 -21.58 -32.71 12.23
C LYS A 333 -20.31 -31.95 12.62
N PHE A 334 -20.40 -30.63 12.62
CA PHE A 334 -19.32 -29.74 12.99
C PHE A 334 -18.85 -29.94 14.44
N GLU A 335 -19.79 -29.97 15.40
CA GLU A 335 -19.50 -30.25 16.82
C GLU A 335 -18.73 -31.57 16.99
N ILE A 336 -19.16 -32.63 16.30
CA ILE A 336 -18.52 -33.95 16.39
C ILE A 336 -17.08 -33.90 15.86
N LEU A 337 -16.87 -33.23 14.72
CA LEU A 337 -15.56 -33.12 14.09
C LEU A 337 -14.60 -32.26 14.93
N LEU A 338 -15.06 -31.12 15.46
CA LEU A 338 -14.23 -30.27 16.32
C LEU A 338 -13.83 -30.97 17.63
N LYS A 339 -14.77 -31.66 18.29
CA LYS A 339 -14.45 -32.42 19.52
C LYS A 339 -13.39 -33.49 19.25
N GLU A 340 -13.47 -34.18 18.12
CA GLU A 340 -12.45 -35.15 17.73
C GLU A 340 -11.12 -34.49 17.35
N LEU A 341 -11.15 -33.36 16.65
CA LEU A 341 -9.95 -32.58 16.36
C LEU A 341 -9.24 -32.25 17.67
N ARG A 342 -9.92 -31.63 18.64
CA ARG A 342 -9.39 -31.31 19.96
C ARG A 342 -8.84 -32.54 20.68
N LYS A 343 -9.52 -33.68 20.60
CA LYS A 343 -9.02 -34.96 21.13
C LYS A 343 -7.70 -35.37 20.46
N SER A 344 -7.59 -35.24 19.14
CA SER A 344 -6.34 -35.50 18.41
C SER A 344 -5.25 -34.46 18.69
N LEU A 345 -5.61 -33.27 19.17
CA LEU A 345 -4.67 -32.26 19.66
C LEU A 345 -4.03 -32.64 21.01
N GLY A 346 -4.53 -33.69 21.69
CA GLY A 346 -4.07 -34.10 23.02
C GLY A 346 -4.75 -33.35 24.15
N ILE A 347 -5.85 -32.64 23.88
CA ILE A 347 -6.63 -31.92 24.90
C ILE A 347 -7.36 -32.96 25.78
N PRO A 348 -7.27 -32.86 27.13
CA PRO A 348 -7.97 -33.78 28.03
C PRO A 348 -9.47 -33.83 27.76
N GLU A 349 -10.08 -35.02 27.81
CA GLU A 349 -11.49 -35.23 27.44
C GLU A 349 -12.47 -34.38 28.29
N LYS A 350 -12.08 -34.00 29.51
CA LYS A 350 -12.83 -33.11 30.41
C LYS A 350 -12.81 -31.64 29.97
N GLU A 351 -11.85 -31.24 29.14
CA GLU A 351 -11.66 -29.87 28.64
C GLU A 351 -12.17 -29.71 27.20
N ILE A 352 -12.57 -30.80 26.54
CA ILE A 352 -13.15 -30.78 25.20
C ILE A 352 -14.62 -30.37 25.29
N ILE A 353 -14.86 -29.07 25.31
CA ILE A 353 -16.20 -28.48 25.29
C ILE A 353 -16.45 -27.92 23.90
N PHE A 354 -17.69 -27.97 23.41
CA PHE A 354 -18.14 -27.13 22.30
C PHE A 354 -18.90 -25.98 22.93
N ASP A 355 -18.33 -24.78 22.84
CA ASP A 355 -18.80 -23.61 23.58
C ASP A 355 -19.57 -22.62 22.69
N GLU A 356 -20.07 -21.55 23.29
CA GLU A 356 -20.80 -20.49 22.59
C GLU A 356 -19.96 -19.81 21.50
N LYS A 357 -18.62 -19.80 21.65
CA LYS A 357 -17.71 -19.20 20.68
C LYS A 357 -17.60 -20.08 19.43
N ASP A 358 -17.47 -21.40 19.61
CA ASP A 358 -17.48 -22.36 18.50
C ASP A 358 -18.80 -22.28 17.72
N GLU A 359 -19.93 -22.19 18.42
CA GLU A 359 -21.25 -22.06 17.81
C GLU A 359 -21.36 -20.76 16.99
N LYS A 360 -20.92 -19.63 17.57
CA LYS A 360 -20.93 -18.33 16.89
C LYS A 360 -20.05 -18.33 15.64
N ASN A 361 -18.86 -18.92 15.72
CA ASN A 361 -17.94 -19.01 14.59
C ASN A 361 -18.51 -19.88 13.47
N TYR A 362 -19.07 -21.04 13.81
CA TYR A 362 -19.76 -21.90 12.84
C TYR A 362 -20.94 -21.17 12.17
N LYS A 363 -21.81 -20.52 12.96
CA LYS A 363 -22.93 -19.74 12.40
C LYS A 363 -22.46 -18.67 11.43
N THR A 364 -21.35 -18.02 11.72
CA THR A 364 -20.78 -17.01 10.80
C THR A 364 -20.33 -17.64 9.48
N VAL A 365 -19.71 -18.83 9.51
CA VAL A 365 -19.31 -19.58 8.29
C VAL A 365 -20.54 -20.01 7.49
N GLU A 366 -21.57 -20.52 8.17
CA GLU A 366 -22.85 -20.94 7.57
C GLU A 366 -23.56 -19.76 6.89
N GLU A 367 -23.67 -18.61 7.58
CA GLU A 367 -24.25 -17.38 7.02
C GLU A 367 -23.47 -16.87 5.81
N ILE A 368 -22.13 -16.90 5.85
CA ILE A 368 -21.28 -16.51 4.71
C ILE A 368 -21.50 -17.47 3.52
N ALA A 369 -21.58 -18.78 3.78
CA ALA A 369 -21.80 -19.78 2.75
C ALA A 369 -23.18 -19.61 2.08
N ALA A 370 -24.23 -19.37 2.87
CA ALA A 370 -25.57 -19.07 2.38
C ALA A 370 -25.59 -17.78 1.54
N LEU A 371 -24.95 -16.70 2.00
CA LEU A 371 -24.85 -15.46 1.23
C LEU A 371 -24.15 -15.67 -0.11
N ILE A 372 -23.10 -16.49 -0.17
CA ILE A 372 -22.40 -16.78 -1.43
C ILE A 372 -23.32 -17.51 -2.38
N ASN A 373 -23.97 -18.57 -1.91
CA ASN A 373 -24.94 -19.33 -2.69
C ASN A 373 -26.04 -18.44 -3.27
N ASP A 374 -26.45 -17.42 -2.52
CA ASP A 374 -27.47 -16.45 -2.91
C ASP A 374 -27.03 -15.39 -3.93
N ILE A 375 -25.74 -15.03 -3.98
CA ILE A 375 -25.23 -13.95 -4.87
C ILE A 375 -24.55 -14.45 -6.15
N THR A 376 -24.18 -15.74 -6.20
CA THR A 376 -23.47 -16.30 -7.36
C THR A 376 -24.41 -17.07 -8.27
N GLU A 377 -24.28 -16.88 -9.57
CA GLU A 377 -24.97 -17.67 -10.59
C GLU A 377 -23.97 -18.50 -11.40
N GLU A 378 -24.43 -19.62 -12.00
CA GLU A 378 -23.57 -20.48 -12.82
C GLU A 378 -22.91 -19.73 -14.00
N LYS A 379 -23.60 -18.73 -14.56
CA LYS A 379 -23.07 -17.89 -15.65
C LYS A 379 -21.82 -17.09 -15.26
N ASP A 380 -21.63 -16.87 -13.96
CA ASP A 380 -20.53 -16.07 -13.41
C ASP A 380 -19.33 -16.95 -13.01
N GLU A 381 -19.44 -18.28 -13.15
CA GLU A 381 -18.37 -19.23 -12.85
C GLU A 381 -17.21 -19.11 -13.87
N ILE A 382 -16.02 -18.85 -13.36
CA ILE A 382 -14.78 -18.79 -14.14
C ILE A 382 -14.17 -20.19 -14.16
N ASN A 383 -13.92 -20.72 -15.35
CA ASN A 383 -13.35 -22.05 -15.51
C ASN A 383 -11.90 -22.13 -14.98
N THR A 384 -11.68 -22.94 -13.95
CA THR A 384 -10.37 -23.15 -13.30
C THR A 384 -9.76 -24.52 -13.61
N ARG A 385 -10.16 -25.20 -14.69
CA ARG A 385 -9.76 -26.60 -15.03
C ARG A 385 -8.27 -26.97 -14.94
N ASN A 386 -7.35 -25.99 -14.86
CA ASN A 386 -5.91 -26.22 -14.75
C ASN A 386 -5.30 -25.85 -13.37
N ASP A 387 -6.10 -25.38 -12.41
CA ASP A 387 -5.65 -25.07 -11.05
C ASP A 387 -6.35 -25.98 -10.04
N ASN A 388 -5.69 -27.09 -9.73
CA ASN A 388 -6.13 -28.06 -8.73
C ASN A 388 -6.20 -27.49 -7.31
N LYS A 389 -5.79 -26.24 -7.07
CA LYS A 389 -5.93 -25.58 -5.76
C LYS A 389 -7.28 -24.89 -5.58
N ILE A 390 -8.10 -24.79 -6.62
CA ILE A 390 -9.37 -24.04 -6.60
C ILE A 390 -10.52 -24.99 -6.91
N ILE A 391 -11.52 -25.04 -6.01
CA ILE A 391 -12.75 -25.82 -6.23
C ILE A 391 -13.65 -25.08 -7.21
N LYS A 392 -13.96 -23.82 -6.92
CA LYS A 392 -14.75 -22.94 -7.79
C LYS A 392 -14.27 -21.50 -7.70
N LYS A 393 -14.47 -20.75 -8.78
CA LYS A 393 -14.16 -19.33 -8.86
C LYS A 393 -15.32 -18.61 -9.55
N PHE A 394 -15.79 -17.52 -8.97
CA PHE A 394 -16.89 -16.72 -9.51
C PHE A 394 -16.45 -15.29 -9.74
N LYS A 395 -16.93 -14.70 -10.82
CA LYS A 395 -16.89 -13.25 -11.02
C LYS A 395 -18.05 -12.63 -10.24
N ILE A 396 -17.77 -11.78 -9.27
CA ILE A 396 -18.83 -11.03 -8.59
C ILE A 396 -19.25 -9.89 -9.51
N ASN A 397 -20.47 -9.96 -10.05
CA ASN A 397 -21.05 -8.83 -10.76
C ASN A 397 -21.49 -7.76 -9.76
N PHE A 398 -21.04 -6.53 -9.98
CA PHE A 398 -21.41 -5.36 -9.20
C PHE A 398 -21.64 -4.16 -10.12
N GLU A 399 -22.21 -4.38 -11.30
CA GLU A 399 -22.68 -3.25 -12.13
C GLU A 399 -23.66 -2.35 -11.37
N GLU A 400 -24.44 -2.93 -10.45
CA GLU A 400 -25.34 -2.22 -9.55
C GLU A 400 -25.04 -2.51 -8.08
N LYS A 401 -25.48 -1.59 -7.21
CA LYS A 401 -25.33 -1.72 -5.76
C LYS A 401 -26.18 -2.89 -5.27
N ASN A 402 -25.55 -3.86 -4.62
CA ASN A 402 -26.20 -5.04 -4.06
C ASN A 402 -25.89 -5.15 -2.57
N GLU A 403 -26.92 -4.96 -1.74
CA GLU A 403 -26.77 -4.99 -0.28
C GLU A 403 -26.33 -6.37 0.25
N ARG A 404 -26.65 -7.48 -0.44
CA ARG A 404 -26.19 -8.82 -0.04
C ARG A 404 -24.68 -8.99 -0.25
N ILE A 405 -24.14 -8.43 -1.34
CA ILE A 405 -22.67 -8.41 -1.55
C ILE A 405 -22.01 -7.59 -0.44
N LYS A 406 -22.57 -6.43 -0.10
CA LYS A 406 -22.05 -5.60 0.98
C LYS A 406 -22.09 -6.33 2.33
N GLU A 407 -23.17 -7.02 2.64
CA GLU A 407 -23.32 -7.85 3.84
C GLU A 407 -22.27 -8.98 3.88
N LEU A 408 -22.05 -9.69 2.76
CA LEU A 408 -21.00 -10.69 2.63
C LEU A 408 -19.63 -10.10 2.94
N LEU A 409 -19.28 -8.96 2.33
CA LEU A 409 -17.99 -8.32 2.51
C LEU A 409 -17.77 -7.85 3.96
N GLU A 410 -18.82 -7.35 4.62
CA GLU A 410 -18.78 -6.98 6.04
C GLU A 410 -18.55 -8.19 6.95
N LYS A 411 -19.31 -9.28 6.76
CA LYS A 411 -19.15 -10.52 7.54
C LYS A 411 -17.79 -11.16 7.30
N TYR A 412 -17.36 -11.25 6.04
CA TYR A 412 -16.04 -11.75 5.65
C TYR A 412 -14.92 -10.95 6.33
N GLN A 413 -14.98 -9.62 6.28
CA GLN A 413 -13.99 -8.75 6.91
C GLN A 413 -13.96 -8.94 8.44
N ASN A 414 -15.12 -8.96 9.10
CA ASN A 414 -15.20 -9.11 10.56
C ASN A 414 -14.73 -10.51 11.04
N PHE A 415 -14.92 -11.55 10.22
CA PHE A 415 -14.54 -12.91 10.56
C PHE A 415 -13.02 -13.13 10.41
N HIS A 416 -12.44 -12.69 9.29
CA HIS A 416 -11.03 -12.95 8.96
C HIS A 416 -10.05 -11.89 9.50
N ILE A 417 -10.50 -10.67 9.79
CA ILE A 417 -9.68 -9.61 10.39
C ILE A 417 -10.15 -9.41 11.84
N PRO A 418 -9.48 -10.02 12.85
CA PRO A 418 -9.86 -9.87 14.24
C PRO A 418 -9.92 -8.39 14.64
N LYS A 419 -11.05 -7.98 15.23
CA LYS A 419 -11.16 -6.64 15.82
C LYS A 419 -10.26 -6.49 17.05
N ASP A 420 -9.99 -7.57 17.77
CA ASP A 420 -9.21 -7.61 19.02
C ASP A 420 -7.96 -8.50 18.91
N GLY A 421 -6.84 -8.02 19.46
CA GLY A 421 -5.52 -8.68 19.46
C GLY A 421 -5.40 -9.92 20.38
N ILE A 422 -6.50 -10.40 20.96
CA ILE A 422 -6.53 -11.62 21.77
C ILE A 422 -7.74 -12.44 21.36
N ASP A 423 -7.78 -12.85 20.09
CA ASP A 423 -8.68 -13.93 19.69
C ASP A 423 -7.89 -15.24 19.61
N THR A 424 -8.00 -16.04 20.66
CA THR A 424 -7.30 -17.31 20.85
C THR A 424 -7.79 -18.45 19.96
N ASP A 425 -8.79 -18.22 19.09
CA ASP A 425 -9.32 -19.27 18.22
C ASP A 425 -8.51 -19.44 16.93
N LEU A 426 -7.37 -20.11 17.07
CA LEU A 426 -6.47 -20.47 15.99
C LEU A 426 -7.10 -21.43 14.97
N ILE A 427 -8.17 -22.16 15.31
CA ILE A 427 -8.73 -23.20 14.45
C ILE A 427 -9.56 -22.57 13.32
N PHE A 428 -10.47 -21.64 13.66
CA PHE A 428 -11.32 -21.02 12.65
C PHE A 428 -10.60 -19.95 11.82
N LYS A 429 -9.72 -19.17 12.45
CA LYS A 429 -9.05 -18.04 11.79
C LYS A 429 -7.82 -18.44 10.98
N SER A 430 -7.28 -19.64 11.17
CA SER A 430 -6.15 -20.14 10.36
C SER A 430 -6.57 -20.59 8.96
N VAL A 431 -7.87 -20.65 8.67
CA VAL A 431 -8.43 -21.18 7.43
C VAL A 431 -9.15 -20.10 6.66
N GLU A 432 -8.55 -19.70 5.56
CA GLU A 432 -9.19 -18.83 4.57
C GLU A 432 -9.95 -19.72 3.56
N TYR A 433 -11.19 -20.05 3.90
CA TYR A 433 -12.07 -20.96 3.16
C TYR A 433 -12.76 -20.31 1.95
N ILE A 434 -12.71 -18.98 1.87
CA ILE A 434 -13.07 -18.17 0.71
C ILE A 434 -12.00 -17.09 0.56
N GLN A 435 -11.66 -16.72 -0.67
CA GLN A 435 -10.80 -15.58 -0.96
C GLN A 435 -11.56 -14.62 -1.86
N ILE A 436 -11.54 -13.33 -1.52
CA ILE A 436 -12.12 -12.27 -2.36
C ILE A 436 -10.98 -11.43 -2.92
N GLU A 437 -10.80 -11.42 -4.24
CA GLU A 437 -9.65 -10.79 -4.90
C GLU A 437 -10.09 -9.71 -5.89
N GLU A 438 -9.24 -8.69 -6.09
CA GLU A 438 -9.41 -7.72 -7.17
C GLU A 438 -8.65 -8.17 -8.42
N GLU A 439 -9.37 -8.36 -9.52
CA GLU A 439 -8.86 -8.79 -10.82
C GLU A 439 -9.21 -7.79 -11.93
N GLY A 440 -8.58 -7.98 -13.11
CA GLY A 440 -8.73 -7.07 -14.25
C GLY A 440 -7.96 -5.75 -14.12
N LEU A 441 -7.00 -5.69 -13.19
CA LEU A 441 -6.15 -4.53 -12.92
C LEU A 441 -4.68 -4.90 -13.06
N SER A 442 -3.89 -3.99 -13.62
CA SER A 442 -2.43 -4.00 -13.49
C SER A 442 -2.01 -3.69 -12.04
N ASP A 443 -0.75 -3.99 -11.69
CA ASP A 443 -0.27 -3.81 -10.31
C ASP A 443 -0.39 -2.37 -9.80
N GLY A 444 -0.05 -1.37 -10.61
CA GLY A 444 -0.19 0.01 -10.15
C GLY A 444 -1.64 0.54 -10.23
N GLU A 445 -2.53 -0.01 -11.07
CA GLU A 445 -3.97 0.26 -10.95
C GLU A 445 -4.51 -0.30 -9.65
N ARG A 446 -4.11 -1.51 -9.27
CA ARG A 446 -4.49 -2.10 -7.98
C ARG A 446 -4.06 -1.22 -6.82
N ILE A 447 -2.88 -0.62 -6.89
CA ILE A 447 -2.36 0.28 -5.86
C ILE A 447 -3.10 1.62 -5.84
N LYS A 448 -3.37 2.20 -7.01
CA LYS A 448 -4.21 3.39 -7.15
C LYS A 448 -5.61 3.15 -6.58
N LEU A 449 -6.21 1.98 -6.85
CA LEU A 449 -7.49 1.56 -6.30
C LEU A 449 -7.43 1.47 -4.77
N GLN A 450 -6.34 0.94 -4.21
CA GLN A 450 -6.15 0.88 -2.76
C GLN A 450 -6.12 2.28 -2.14
N TYR A 451 -5.39 3.24 -2.72
CA TYR A 451 -5.38 4.62 -2.23
C TYR A 451 -6.79 5.22 -2.21
N PHE A 452 -7.50 5.17 -3.34
CA PHE A 452 -8.79 5.84 -3.42
C PHE A 452 -9.92 5.13 -2.68
N SER A 453 -9.93 3.81 -2.64
CA SER A 453 -10.91 3.06 -1.82
C SER A 453 -10.67 3.26 -0.33
N THR A 454 -9.40 3.35 0.12
CA THR A 454 -9.07 3.66 1.51
C THR A 454 -9.49 5.09 1.85
N LEU A 455 -9.16 6.06 0.98
CA LEU A 455 -9.61 7.45 1.12
C LEU A 455 -11.14 7.53 1.20
N TYR A 456 -11.85 6.83 0.31
CA TYR A 456 -13.31 6.76 0.34
C TYR A 456 -13.82 6.21 1.68
N GLY A 457 -13.24 5.11 2.16
CA GLY A 457 -13.59 4.52 3.46
C GLY A 457 -13.42 5.50 4.61
N VAL A 458 -12.24 6.13 4.71
CA VAL A 458 -11.91 7.09 5.78
C VAL A 458 -12.85 8.29 5.74
N LEU A 459 -13.09 8.88 4.57
CA LEU A 459 -13.90 10.09 4.45
C LEU A 459 -15.39 9.83 4.75
N ASN A 460 -15.91 8.64 4.46
CA ASN A 460 -17.30 8.29 4.72
C ASN A 460 -17.53 7.57 6.05
N GLY A 461 -16.48 7.09 6.70
CA GLY A 461 -16.49 6.47 8.02
C GLY A 461 -15.86 7.38 9.07
N GLU A 462 -14.58 7.15 9.34
CA GLU A 462 -13.81 7.79 10.40
C GLU A 462 -13.87 9.32 10.41
N PHE A 463 -13.89 9.93 9.22
CA PHE A 463 -13.82 11.38 9.01
C PHE A 463 -15.15 11.95 8.49
N LYS A 464 -16.25 11.18 8.61
CA LYS A 464 -17.58 11.57 8.12
C LYS A 464 -18.02 12.94 8.65
N ASN A 465 -17.84 13.19 9.94
CA ASN A 465 -18.27 14.44 10.58
C ASN A 465 -17.18 15.53 10.61
N ARG A 466 -15.98 15.24 10.04
CA ARG A 466 -14.86 16.18 10.04
C ARG A 466 -14.93 17.09 8.81
N LYS A 467 -14.73 18.38 9.03
CA LYS A 467 -14.82 19.42 7.99
C LYS A 467 -13.47 19.75 7.38
N TYR A 468 -12.39 19.74 8.18
CA TYR A 468 -11.07 20.14 7.74
C TYR A 468 -10.11 18.97 7.86
N ILE A 469 -9.63 18.48 6.72
CA ILE A 469 -8.94 17.20 6.63
C ILE A 469 -7.55 17.39 6.03
N THR A 470 -6.51 17.05 6.79
CA THR A 470 -5.14 17.00 6.28
C THR A 470 -4.81 15.58 5.84
N LEU A 471 -4.47 15.40 4.56
CA LEU A 471 -4.06 14.12 4.00
C LEU A 471 -2.52 14.10 3.88
N LEU A 472 -1.88 13.15 4.55
CA LEU A 472 -0.43 12.96 4.52
C LEU A 472 -0.10 11.73 3.68
N PHE A 473 0.74 11.88 2.66
CA PHE A 473 1.13 10.79 1.77
C PHE A 473 2.64 10.57 1.84
N ASP A 474 3.05 9.33 2.09
CA ASP A 474 4.46 8.94 2.17
C ASP A 474 4.82 8.07 0.96
N GLU A 475 5.64 8.61 0.06
CA GLU A 475 6.12 7.95 -1.16
C GLU A 475 5.02 7.28 -1.99
N VAL A 476 3.96 8.05 -2.30
CA VAL A 476 2.79 7.60 -3.06
C VAL A 476 3.18 7.02 -4.43
N GLU A 477 4.28 7.50 -5.00
CA GLU A 477 4.82 7.07 -6.29
C GLU A 477 5.48 5.69 -6.31
N THR A 478 5.88 5.12 -5.16
CA THR A 478 6.86 4.00 -5.10
C THR A 478 6.42 2.76 -5.90
N TYR A 479 5.11 2.58 -6.08
CA TYR A 479 4.56 1.46 -6.83
C TYR A 479 3.61 1.89 -7.97
N LEU A 480 3.56 3.18 -8.28
CA LEU A 480 2.76 3.69 -9.37
C LEU A 480 3.58 3.67 -10.67
N HIS A 481 2.93 3.29 -11.77
CA HIS A 481 3.49 3.51 -13.10
C HIS A 481 3.74 5.03 -13.30
N PRO A 482 4.83 5.45 -13.99
CA PRO A 482 5.16 6.87 -14.14
C PRO A 482 4.00 7.76 -14.63
N GLU A 483 3.20 7.25 -15.58
CA GLU A 483 2.03 7.96 -16.09
C GLU A 483 0.94 8.17 -15.02
N TRP A 484 0.81 7.26 -14.06
CA TRP A 484 -0.10 7.44 -12.93
C TRP A 484 0.47 8.37 -11.88
N SER A 485 1.78 8.28 -11.60
CA SER A 485 2.45 9.26 -10.72
C SER A 485 2.27 10.70 -11.25
N ARG A 486 2.32 10.89 -12.57
CA ARG A 486 2.05 12.17 -13.24
C ARG A 486 0.60 12.64 -13.12
N ARG A 487 -0.37 11.73 -13.10
CA ARG A 487 -1.81 12.06 -13.02
C ARG A 487 -2.36 12.11 -11.60
N PHE A 488 -1.59 11.62 -10.62
CA PHE A 488 -2.09 11.33 -9.27
C PHE A 488 -2.71 12.54 -8.58
N LEU A 489 -2.02 13.70 -8.58
CA LEU A 489 -2.51 14.89 -7.89
C LEU A 489 -3.83 15.39 -8.49
N TYR A 490 -3.90 15.44 -9.83
CA TYR A 490 -5.13 15.83 -10.54
C TYR A 490 -6.30 14.92 -10.19
N GLU A 491 -6.11 13.60 -10.26
CA GLU A 491 -7.17 12.63 -9.97
C GLU A 491 -7.56 12.64 -8.50
N LEU A 492 -6.61 12.86 -7.59
CA LEU A 492 -6.91 13.06 -6.18
C LEU A 492 -7.77 14.30 -5.95
N ILE A 493 -7.42 15.43 -6.56
CA ILE A 493 -8.22 16.66 -6.46
C ILE A 493 -9.63 16.43 -7.03
N GLU A 494 -9.75 15.72 -8.15
CA GLU A 494 -11.05 15.35 -8.73
C GLU A 494 -11.88 14.46 -7.79
N GLU A 495 -11.27 13.47 -7.14
CA GLU A 495 -11.93 12.62 -6.15
C GLU A 495 -12.37 13.41 -4.90
N LEU A 496 -11.52 14.33 -4.42
CA LEU A 496 -11.81 15.18 -3.28
C LEU A 496 -12.89 16.22 -3.58
N GLY A 497 -12.99 16.69 -4.83
CA GLY A 497 -14.04 17.60 -5.28
C GLY A 497 -15.46 17.09 -5.05
N LYS A 498 -15.63 15.76 -4.89
CA LYS A 498 -16.92 15.11 -4.57
C LYS A 498 -17.40 15.34 -3.14
N TYR A 499 -16.57 15.93 -2.27
CA TYR A 499 -16.87 16.20 -0.86
C TYR A 499 -16.89 17.72 -0.63
N GLU A 500 -17.96 18.37 -1.10
CA GLU A 500 -18.11 19.84 -1.06
C GLU A 500 -18.25 20.38 0.37
N ASP A 501 -18.73 19.56 1.32
CA ASP A 501 -18.87 19.89 2.73
C ASP A 501 -17.52 19.91 3.48
N LYS A 502 -16.45 19.44 2.84
CA LYS A 502 -15.12 19.27 3.43
C LYS A 502 -14.12 20.19 2.75
N LYS A 503 -13.05 20.53 3.48
CA LYS A 503 -11.87 21.23 2.97
C LYS A 503 -10.64 20.37 3.23
N PHE A 504 -9.69 20.39 2.30
CA PHE A 504 -8.53 19.51 2.32
C PHE A 504 -7.20 20.28 2.26
N LYS A 505 -6.23 19.83 3.05
CA LYS A 505 -4.81 20.16 2.89
C LYS A 505 -4.04 18.88 2.55
N LEU A 506 -3.19 18.95 1.53
CA LEU A 506 -2.41 17.80 1.08
C LEU A 506 -0.94 18.01 1.43
N ILE A 507 -0.30 17.02 2.06
CA ILE A 507 1.14 17.05 2.34
C ILE A 507 1.75 15.74 1.85
N PHE A 508 2.71 15.83 0.93
CA PHE A 508 3.39 14.66 0.36
C PHE A 508 4.85 14.64 0.77
N ALA A 509 5.33 13.52 1.30
CA ALA A 509 6.75 13.19 1.30
C ALA A 509 7.07 12.44 0.00
N THR A 510 7.86 13.04 -0.89
CA THR A 510 8.09 12.49 -2.22
C THR A 510 9.53 12.62 -2.69
N HIS A 511 9.91 11.67 -3.52
CA HIS A 511 11.11 11.64 -4.36
C HIS A 511 10.74 11.64 -5.85
N SER A 512 9.48 11.91 -6.18
CA SER A 512 8.94 11.92 -7.55
C SER A 512 8.92 13.32 -8.17
N PRO A 513 9.68 13.58 -9.24
CA PRO A 513 9.61 14.86 -9.94
C PRO A 513 8.29 15.03 -10.68
N PHE A 514 7.53 13.95 -10.89
CA PHE A 514 6.20 14.03 -11.50
C PHE A 514 5.22 14.82 -10.64
N LEU A 515 5.27 14.66 -9.31
CA LEU A 515 4.43 15.45 -8.40
C LEU A 515 4.93 16.89 -8.27
N ILE A 516 6.26 17.09 -8.28
CA ILE A 516 6.86 18.43 -8.21
C ILE A 516 6.41 19.30 -9.38
N ALA A 517 6.27 18.73 -10.58
CA ALA A 517 5.87 19.47 -11.77
C ALA A 517 4.47 20.12 -11.67
N ASP A 518 3.58 19.62 -10.80
CA ASP A 518 2.22 20.15 -10.63
C ASP A 518 2.09 21.11 -9.43
N VAL A 519 3.17 21.37 -8.69
CA VAL A 519 3.15 22.17 -7.44
C VAL A 519 3.99 23.44 -7.58
N LEU A 520 3.52 24.54 -7.00
CA LEU A 520 4.22 25.83 -6.99
C LEU A 520 5.51 25.76 -6.16
N ALA A 521 6.54 26.52 -6.56
CA ALA A 521 7.84 26.53 -5.89
C ALA A 521 7.74 26.89 -4.39
N LYS A 522 6.85 27.83 -4.06
CA LYS A 522 6.58 28.24 -2.68
C LYS A 522 6.05 27.09 -1.82
N ASP A 523 5.36 26.14 -2.44
CA ASP A 523 4.73 25.01 -1.76
C ASP A 523 5.66 23.77 -1.66
N CYS A 524 6.86 23.86 -2.24
CA CYS A 524 7.92 22.85 -2.22
C CYS A 524 8.91 23.14 -1.08
N ILE A 525 8.89 22.31 -0.04
CA ILE A 525 9.75 22.39 1.13
C ILE A 525 10.89 21.38 1.00
N TYR A 526 12.11 21.88 0.85
CA TYR A 526 13.32 21.08 0.73
C TYR A 526 13.90 20.76 2.11
N LEU A 527 14.07 19.48 2.40
CA LEU A 527 14.74 18.97 3.58
C LEU A 527 16.18 18.57 3.24
N SER A 528 17.13 19.24 3.86
CA SER A 528 18.56 19.01 3.70
C SER A 528 19.25 18.86 5.06
N LYS A 529 20.51 18.44 5.05
CA LYS A 529 21.37 18.43 6.23
C LYS A 529 22.39 19.55 6.09
N ASP A 530 22.58 20.33 7.14
CA ASP A 530 23.66 21.31 7.22
C ASP A 530 25.04 20.64 7.35
N GLU A 531 26.10 21.43 7.41
CA GLU A 531 27.49 20.95 7.56
C GLU A 531 27.69 20.12 8.83
N ASN A 532 26.89 20.36 9.88
CA ASN A 532 26.92 19.64 11.14
C ASN A 532 26.01 18.39 11.15
N GLY A 533 25.33 18.09 10.03
CA GLY A 533 24.39 16.99 9.90
C GLY A 533 23.01 17.25 10.49
N LYS A 534 22.71 18.47 10.96
CA LYS A 534 21.40 18.90 11.45
C LYS A 534 20.43 19.01 10.28
N ILE A 535 19.25 18.43 10.41
CA ILE A 535 18.20 18.53 9.39
C ILE A 535 17.59 19.94 9.45
N GLN A 536 17.40 20.56 8.28
CA GLN A 536 16.75 21.85 8.12
C GLN A 536 15.73 21.80 6.98
N ALA A 537 14.72 22.67 7.05
CA ALA A 537 13.71 22.86 6.02
C ALA A 537 13.89 24.23 5.37
N GLU A 538 13.88 24.29 4.04
CA GLU A 538 13.99 25.54 3.28
C GLU A 538 13.02 25.54 2.09
N ILE A 539 12.58 26.72 1.68
CA ILE A 539 11.77 26.92 0.47
C ILE A 539 12.63 27.68 -0.53
N LYS A 540 12.67 27.19 -1.77
CA LYS A 540 13.47 27.75 -2.87
C LYS A 540 12.56 28.38 -3.91
N GLU A 541 12.17 29.63 -3.68
CA GLU A 541 11.24 30.33 -4.58
C GLU A 541 11.82 30.62 -5.98
N ASP A 542 13.14 30.63 -6.09
CA ASP A 542 13.91 30.80 -7.33
C ASP A 542 13.83 29.57 -8.25
N VAL A 543 13.61 28.39 -7.68
CA VAL A 543 13.47 27.13 -8.42
C VAL A 543 12.01 26.95 -8.84
N LYS A 544 11.64 27.44 -10.02
CA LYS A 544 10.27 27.30 -10.54
C LYS A 544 9.97 25.84 -10.90
N THR A 545 9.03 25.24 -10.16
CA THR A 545 8.65 23.82 -10.30
C THR A 545 7.40 23.60 -11.14
N PHE A 546 6.40 24.48 -11.03
CA PHE A 546 5.12 24.31 -11.72
C PHE A 546 5.27 24.36 -13.25
N GLY A 547 4.84 23.29 -13.93
CA GLY A 547 4.96 23.10 -15.37
C GLY A 547 6.40 22.90 -15.87
N ALA A 548 7.37 22.69 -14.97
CA ALA A 548 8.76 22.51 -15.35
C ALA A 548 9.01 21.17 -16.06
N ASN A 549 10.06 21.11 -16.87
CA ASN A 549 10.46 19.87 -17.52
C ASN A 549 10.89 18.83 -16.46
N ILE A 550 10.29 17.65 -16.51
CA ILE A 550 10.54 16.57 -15.54
C ILE A 550 12.03 16.19 -15.47
N ILE A 551 12.75 16.23 -16.60
CA ILE A 551 14.19 15.91 -16.67
C ILE A 551 15.02 16.98 -15.94
N ASP A 552 14.64 18.25 -16.06
CA ASP A 552 15.32 19.34 -15.35
C ASP A 552 15.04 19.25 -13.86
N LEU A 553 13.79 18.94 -13.45
CA LEU A 553 13.45 18.67 -12.05
C LEU A 553 14.26 17.51 -11.47
N PHE A 554 14.43 16.42 -12.23
CA PHE A 554 15.27 15.29 -11.85
C PHE A 554 16.71 15.72 -11.51
N LYS A 555 17.27 16.66 -12.27
CA LYS A 555 18.63 17.15 -12.07
C LYS A 555 18.71 18.17 -10.92
N ASP A 556 17.85 19.19 -10.96
CA ASP A 556 17.98 20.40 -10.14
C ASP A 556 17.30 20.25 -8.77
N THR A 557 16.26 19.41 -8.66
CA THR A 557 15.46 19.25 -7.43
C THR A 557 15.64 17.89 -6.75
N MET A 558 15.92 16.83 -7.51
CA MET A 558 16.05 15.45 -6.98
C MET A 558 17.49 15.00 -6.72
N PHE A 559 18.45 15.92 -6.80
CA PHE A 559 19.85 15.69 -6.44
C PHE A 559 20.52 14.56 -7.24
N LEU A 560 20.10 14.33 -8.50
CA LEU A 560 20.76 13.36 -9.36
C LEU A 560 22.15 13.88 -9.79
N GLU A 561 23.15 13.00 -9.73
CA GLU A 561 24.49 13.29 -10.25
C GLU A 561 24.51 13.38 -11.78
N SER A 562 23.63 12.62 -12.44
CA SER A 562 23.54 12.54 -13.90
C SER A 562 22.19 12.00 -14.35
N THR A 563 21.75 12.43 -15.54
CA THR A 563 20.61 11.83 -16.27
C THR A 563 21.02 10.60 -17.09
N PHE A 564 22.33 10.28 -17.14
CA PHE A 564 22.85 9.08 -17.79
C PHE A 564 23.11 7.97 -16.76
N GLY A 565 22.77 6.73 -17.13
CA GLY A 565 23.09 5.57 -16.30
C GLY A 565 24.60 5.44 -16.10
N LYS A 566 25.03 5.18 -14.85
CA LYS A 566 26.46 5.12 -14.48
C LYS A 566 27.25 4.11 -15.33
N PHE A 567 26.68 2.95 -15.64
CA PHE A 567 27.32 1.96 -16.52
C PHE A 567 27.56 2.49 -17.93
N ALA A 568 26.58 3.18 -18.52
CA ALA A 568 26.71 3.78 -19.84
C ALA A 568 27.78 4.87 -19.82
N THR A 569 27.80 5.70 -18.77
CA THR A 569 28.83 6.72 -18.55
C THR A 569 30.23 6.11 -18.51
N GLU A 570 30.45 5.04 -17.75
CA GLU A 570 31.75 4.38 -17.67
C GLU A 570 32.15 3.71 -18.99
N LYS A 571 31.20 3.11 -19.73
CA LYS A 571 31.46 2.58 -21.08
C LYS A 571 31.83 3.67 -22.08
N ILE A 572 31.17 4.84 -22.01
CA ILE A 572 31.48 5.99 -22.85
C ILE A 572 32.87 6.53 -22.50
N LYS A 573 33.21 6.67 -21.21
CA LYS A 573 34.54 7.10 -20.76
C LYS A 573 35.63 6.14 -21.25
N TRP A 574 35.42 4.83 -21.09
CA TRP A 574 36.34 3.83 -21.63
C TRP A 574 36.54 4.01 -23.15
N ALA A 575 35.48 4.22 -23.91
CA ALA A 575 35.60 4.46 -25.35
C ALA A 575 36.35 5.77 -25.64
N VAL A 576 36.13 6.83 -24.86
CA VAL A 576 36.90 8.08 -24.95
C VAL A 576 38.39 7.82 -24.71
N ASP A 577 38.74 7.05 -23.70
CA ASP A 577 40.13 6.73 -23.36
C ASP A 577 40.79 5.89 -24.46
N GLU A 578 40.10 4.87 -24.96
CA GLU A 578 40.55 4.04 -26.09
C GLU A 578 40.75 4.85 -27.37
N ILE A 579 39.82 5.77 -27.66
CA ILE A 579 39.90 6.66 -28.82
C ILE A 579 41.03 7.68 -28.62
N SER A 580 41.31 8.12 -27.39
CA SER A 580 42.31 9.15 -27.09
C SER A 580 43.72 8.62 -26.90
N ASP A 581 43.89 7.31 -26.65
CA ASP A 581 45.19 6.65 -26.47
C ASP A 581 46.12 6.92 -27.66
N SER A 582 47.23 7.64 -27.41
CA SER A 582 48.19 8.03 -28.45
C SER A 582 48.87 6.84 -29.13
N LYS A 583 48.86 5.65 -28.50
CA LYS A 583 49.39 4.40 -29.06
C LYS A 583 48.48 3.80 -30.14
N LYS A 584 47.20 4.19 -30.20
CA LYS A 584 46.20 3.63 -31.12
C LYS A 584 45.93 4.54 -32.32
N ASN A 585 46.06 4.00 -33.52
CA ASN A 585 45.84 4.74 -34.78
C ASN A 585 44.39 4.65 -35.29
N TYR A 586 44.07 5.46 -36.31
CA TYR A 586 42.73 5.52 -36.92
C TYR A 586 42.15 4.15 -37.30
N SER A 587 42.95 3.30 -37.94
CA SER A 587 42.48 1.99 -38.42
C SER A 587 42.19 1.02 -37.28
N GLN A 588 43.00 1.04 -36.21
CA GLN A 588 42.80 0.20 -35.03
C GLN A 588 41.50 0.55 -34.31
N ILE A 589 41.23 1.84 -34.11
CA ILE A 589 40.02 2.30 -33.43
C ILE A 589 38.78 2.12 -34.32
N LYS A 590 38.87 2.50 -35.59
CA LYS A 590 37.73 2.39 -36.53
C LYS A 590 37.30 0.95 -36.80
N ASN A 591 38.24 0.00 -36.74
CA ASN A 591 37.95 -1.42 -36.93
C ASN A 591 37.65 -2.15 -35.61
N ASN A 592 37.77 -1.49 -34.46
CA ASN A 592 37.35 -2.07 -33.19
C ASN A 592 35.82 -2.24 -33.19
N SER A 593 35.38 -3.50 -33.22
CA SER A 593 33.97 -3.85 -33.30
C SER A 593 33.19 -3.44 -32.05
N GLU A 594 33.83 -3.48 -30.88
CA GLU A 594 33.20 -3.14 -29.60
C GLU A 594 32.96 -1.62 -29.50
N ILE A 595 33.96 -0.80 -29.83
CA ILE A 595 33.82 0.67 -29.86
C ILE A 595 32.75 1.08 -30.88
N LYS A 596 32.76 0.47 -32.06
CA LYS A 596 31.79 0.79 -33.10
C LYS A 596 30.36 0.40 -32.68
N PHE A 597 30.19 -0.80 -32.13
CA PHE A 597 28.89 -1.24 -31.61
C PHE A 597 28.38 -0.29 -30.54
N LEU A 598 29.21 0.02 -29.54
CA LEU A 598 28.85 0.95 -28.47
C LEU A 598 28.41 2.32 -29.03
N ILE A 599 29.21 2.91 -29.94
CA ILE A 599 28.89 4.21 -30.55
C ILE A 599 27.54 4.19 -31.30
N ASP A 600 27.23 3.08 -31.96
CA ASP A 600 25.99 2.92 -32.73
C ASP A 600 24.77 2.69 -31.79
N GLU A 601 24.97 2.14 -30.60
CA GLU A 601 23.92 1.95 -29.56
C GLU A 601 23.68 3.18 -28.67
N ILE A 602 24.58 4.17 -28.63
CA ILE A 602 24.38 5.41 -27.85
C ILE A 602 23.20 6.19 -28.42
N GLY A 603 22.11 6.28 -27.65
CA GLY A 603 20.91 7.03 -28.02
C GLY A 603 21.09 8.54 -28.09
N GLU A 604 21.99 9.11 -27.28
CA GLU A 604 22.29 10.55 -27.30
C GLU A 604 23.17 10.92 -28.50
N LYS A 605 22.54 11.51 -29.53
CA LYS A 605 23.17 11.80 -30.81
C LYS A 605 24.37 12.72 -30.67
N LEU A 606 24.35 13.69 -29.74
CA LEU A 606 25.47 14.60 -29.54
C LEU A 606 26.72 13.84 -29.10
N ILE A 607 26.59 12.89 -28.17
CA ILE A 607 27.68 12.06 -27.67
C ILE A 607 28.17 11.11 -28.78
N SER A 608 27.28 10.37 -29.44
CA SER A 608 27.64 9.45 -30.54
C SER A 608 28.39 10.18 -31.68
N ASN A 609 27.91 11.36 -32.08
CA ASN A 609 28.55 12.17 -33.11
C ASN A 609 29.90 12.71 -32.66
N LYS A 610 30.05 13.12 -31.40
CA LYS A 610 31.33 13.57 -30.86
C LYS A 610 32.37 12.46 -30.88
N LEU A 611 32.02 11.24 -30.46
CA LEU A 611 32.93 10.08 -30.52
C LEU A 611 33.32 9.73 -31.95
N LYS A 612 32.36 9.75 -32.89
CA LYS A 612 32.64 9.56 -34.33
C LYS A 612 33.63 10.61 -34.85
N SER A 613 33.42 11.88 -34.49
CA SER A 613 34.33 12.98 -34.85
C SER A 613 35.73 12.81 -34.25
N MET A 614 35.83 12.37 -32.99
CA MET A 614 37.12 12.08 -32.35
C MET A 614 37.87 10.97 -33.09
N ILE A 615 37.19 9.89 -33.48
CA ILE A 615 37.79 8.84 -34.32
C ILE A 615 38.27 9.43 -35.65
N GLU A 616 37.44 10.25 -36.31
CA GLU A 616 37.78 10.88 -37.59
C GLU A 616 38.99 11.81 -37.49
N SER A 617 39.13 12.57 -36.39
CA SER A 617 40.28 13.46 -36.18
C SER A 617 41.63 12.73 -36.05
N LYS A 618 41.64 11.43 -35.74
CA LYS A 618 42.87 10.62 -35.75
C LYS A 618 43.36 10.24 -37.15
N PHE A 619 42.60 10.57 -38.20
CA PHE A 619 43.02 10.34 -39.57
C PHE A 619 44.14 11.31 -39.96
N LYS A 620 45.36 10.80 -40.15
CA LYS A 620 46.56 11.58 -40.51
C LYS A 620 46.77 11.82 -42.02
N GLY A 621 45.85 11.37 -42.89
CA GLY A 621 45.97 11.51 -44.35
C GLY A 621 45.37 12.81 -44.90
N THR A 622 45.48 13.05 -46.22
CA THR A 622 44.88 14.24 -46.84
C THR A 622 43.34 14.19 -46.82
N LYS A 623 42.67 15.34 -46.92
CA LYS A 623 41.20 15.39 -47.03
C LYS A 623 40.70 14.54 -48.21
N GLU A 624 41.43 14.53 -49.32
CA GLU A 624 41.11 13.70 -50.49
C GLU A 624 41.20 12.20 -50.17
N GLU A 625 42.26 11.73 -49.51
CA GLU A 625 42.41 10.32 -49.12
C GLU A 625 41.31 9.85 -48.17
N TYR A 626 40.87 10.72 -47.26
CA TYR A 626 39.74 10.46 -46.36
C TYR A 626 38.45 10.24 -47.16
N TYR A 627 38.12 11.15 -48.10
CA TYR A 627 36.91 11.03 -48.90
C TYR A 627 36.96 9.86 -49.89
N TYR A 628 38.11 9.57 -50.50
CA TYR A 628 38.28 8.37 -51.33
C TYR A 628 38.03 7.08 -50.55
N LYS A 629 38.54 6.98 -49.31
CA LYS A 629 38.24 5.85 -48.41
C LYS A 629 36.74 5.77 -48.07
N LYS A 630 36.09 6.90 -47.80
CA LYS A 630 34.65 6.97 -47.49
C LYS A 630 33.79 6.55 -48.69
N ILE A 631 34.10 7.05 -49.88
CA ILE A 631 33.45 6.67 -51.15
C ILE A 631 33.61 5.18 -51.42
N ARG A 632 34.81 4.62 -51.23
CA ARG A 632 35.05 3.17 -51.39
C ARG A 632 34.21 2.35 -50.41
N GLN A 633 34.09 2.80 -49.15
CA GLN A 633 33.23 2.17 -48.16
C GLN A 633 31.74 2.25 -48.53
N TYR A 634 31.26 3.40 -49.01
CA TYR A 634 29.86 3.55 -49.46
C TYR A 634 29.56 2.69 -50.68
N LYS A 635 30.48 2.61 -51.66
CA LYS A 635 30.36 1.70 -52.81
C LYS A 635 30.27 0.23 -52.36
N MET A 636 31.06 -0.20 -51.37
CA MET A 636 30.96 -1.56 -50.81
C MET A 636 29.64 -1.80 -50.05
N LYS A 637 29.14 -0.83 -49.28
CA LYS A 637 27.83 -0.92 -48.60
C LYS A 637 26.69 -1.02 -49.62
N LEU A 638 26.72 -0.20 -50.68
CA LEU A 638 25.76 -0.26 -51.78
C LEU A 638 25.78 -1.62 -52.48
N LYS A 639 26.96 -2.20 -52.72
CA LYS A 639 27.09 -3.55 -53.28
C LYS A 639 26.47 -4.61 -52.37
N LYS A 640 26.70 -4.55 -51.05
CA LYS A 640 26.06 -5.45 -50.07
C LYS A 640 24.53 -5.30 -50.02
N LEU A 641 24.01 -4.09 -50.16
CA LEU A 641 22.56 -3.81 -50.18
C LEU A 641 21.91 -4.29 -51.49
N ARG A 642 22.56 -4.10 -52.64
CA ARG A 642 22.11 -4.63 -53.94
C ARG A 642 22.06 -6.16 -53.93
N ASN A 643 23.14 -6.81 -53.48
CA ASN A 643 23.17 -8.27 -53.33
C ASN A 643 22.13 -8.84 -52.34
N LYS A 644 21.60 -8.02 -51.41
CA LYS A 644 20.48 -8.40 -50.53
C LYS A 644 19.11 -8.21 -51.21
N LYS A 645 18.98 -7.29 -52.16
CA LYS A 645 17.77 -7.11 -52.99
C LYS A 645 17.68 -8.19 -54.08
N ASP A 646 18.80 -8.63 -54.63
CA ASP A 646 18.86 -9.68 -55.66
C ASP A 646 18.70 -11.11 -55.09
N LYS A 647 18.44 -11.24 -53.78
CA LYS A 647 18.20 -12.51 -53.05
C LYS A 647 16.82 -12.57 -52.38
N LYS A 648 15.96 -11.58 -52.61
CA LYS A 648 14.51 -11.64 -52.41
C LYS A 648 13.89 -11.81 -53.78
#